data_AF-A0A6J2C9K5-F1
#
_entry.id   AF-A0A6J2C9K5-F1
#
_cell.length_a   1.000
_cell.length_b   1.000
_cell.length_c   1.000
_cell.angle_alpha   90.00
_cell.angle_beta   90.00
_cell.angle_gamma   90.00
#
_symmetry.space_group_name_H-M   'P 1'
#
loop_
_entity.id
_entity.type
_entity.pdbx_description
1 polymer ?
#
loop_
_entity_poly.entity_id
_entity_poly.type
_entity_poly.pdbx_seq_one_letter_code
_entity_poly.pdbx_strand_id
1 'polypeptide(L)'
;MEDRLQMADGLVPQKIVSVHLQDCTLKALEDQASNKQAQALQQNPEPSAESKPEPDVMECIGRDDPEVLGAQPTLGTGDASGSEPAGEGDRGVGSVKHCPLHLSSCHECLELENSTIESVKFASAENIPDLPYDHSGSLEDVADDIRLEREWRRVNITGKAPNILFYVGSAPQKSLGRFQEVRSVLADCVDTDSYTLYHLSRESALRDPWSDNCLLLVIATQEAIPEDLSQKFMAYLSQGGKVLGLCSSFTFAGFRVTSKSVLEETVQNLVFSKADQTQVKLSVLSSGYVYEESPGERRTLGKLQGHLENGNKDRLIVQVPFGTRGGEAVLCQVHLELPPSSSVVQAQEDFDLLKSSNIRRYEVLREILTTLGLNCDIKHVPALTPLYLLPATEEIWDPLMRWLGKHVDPEGVIKSSKLSLKFLSSYTSEIEINPSALPVVTDVEAFSSENFNLDIYRQNLQTKRLGKVILFAEVTPTTMNLLDGLMFEIPQEMGLIAIAVRQTQGKGRGANAWLSPMGCALSTLLVSIPLRSQLGQRIPFVQHLMSLAVVEAVRSIAEYQDINLRVKWPNDIYYSDLMKLGGVLVNSTLLGETFYILIGCGFNVSNSNPTICINDLITEYNKQHRAELKPLRTDSLIARTVTVLEKLIDTFQDKGPDGVLPLYYKYWVHSGQRVRLGGLEGPEVWIVGLDDSGFLQVQEEDGEVVTVHPDGNSFDMLRNLIIPKQQ
;
A
#
# COMPACT_ATOMS: atom_id res chain seq x y z
N MET A 1 -18.58 12.55 51.01
CA MET A 1 -17.27 12.04 50.53
C MET A 1 -16.11 12.88 51.00
N GLU A 2 -16.33 14.16 51.32
CA GLU A 2 -15.28 15.12 51.70
C GLU A 2 -14.58 14.79 53.03
N ASP A 3 -15.27 14.22 54.02
CA ASP A 3 -14.67 13.87 55.32
C ASP A 3 -13.81 12.58 55.32
N ARG A 4 -13.56 11.96 54.16
CA ARG A 4 -12.84 10.67 54.06
C ARG A 4 -11.52 10.71 53.29
N LEU A 5 -11.06 11.89 52.85
CA LEU A 5 -9.80 12.06 52.12
C LEU A 5 -8.77 12.82 52.96
N GLN A 6 -8.29 12.18 54.03
CA GLN A 6 -6.99 12.53 54.61
C GLN A 6 -5.96 11.52 54.09
N MET A 7 -5.05 12.00 53.24
CA MET A 7 -3.90 11.22 52.76
C MET A 7 -2.85 11.17 53.88
N ALA A 8 -2.24 10.01 54.12
CA ALA A 8 -1.35 9.75 55.28
C ALA A 8 -0.07 10.62 55.32
N ASP A 9 0.18 11.35 54.24
CA ASP A 9 1.33 12.19 53.92
C ASP A 9 1.01 13.70 54.01
N GLY A 10 -0.16 14.08 54.54
CA GLY A 10 -0.48 15.47 54.89
C GLY A 10 -0.82 16.39 53.72
N LEU A 11 -1.00 15.84 52.52
CA LEU A 11 -1.43 16.58 51.34
C LEU A 11 -2.96 16.79 51.33
N VAL A 12 -3.39 18.04 51.15
CA VAL A 12 -4.81 18.43 51.07
C VAL A 12 -5.18 18.69 49.60
N PRO A 13 -6.24 18.06 49.04
CA PRO A 13 -6.65 18.27 47.65
C PRO A 13 -7.09 19.73 47.41
N GLN A 14 -6.52 20.39 46.40
CA GLN A 14 -6.81 21.80 46.11
C GLN A 14 -8.13 22.00 45.32
N LYS A 15 -8.61 20.99 44.59
CA LYS A 15 -9.84 21.05 43.79
C LYS A 15 -10.36 19.64 43.50
N ILE A 16 -11.62 19.38 43.83
CA ILE A 16 -12.33 18.15 43.44
C ILE A 16 -13.26 18.50 42.29
N VAL A 17 -13.12 17.81 41.15
CA VAL A 17 -13.96 18.01 39.96
C VAL A 17 -14.81 16.76 39.76
N SER A 18 -16.13 16.92 39.71
CA SER A 18 -17.05 15.84 39.37
C SER A 18 -16.99 15.57 37.88
N VAL A 19 -16.51 14.39 37.49
CA VAL A 19 -16.63 13.91 36.11
C VAL A 19 -17.95 13.15 36.01
N HIS A 20 -18.90 13.71 35.27
CA HIS A 20 -20.10 12.96 34.86
C HIS A 20 -19.69 12.04 33.70
N LEU A 21 -19.56 10.74 33.98
CA LEU A 21 -19.49 9.73 32.95
C LEU A 21 -20.85 9.72 32.23
N GLN A 22 -20.86 10.00 30.92
CA GLN A 22 -22.04 9.80 30.08
C GLN A 22 -22.43 8.32 30.10
N ASP A 23 -23.73 8.06 30.20
CA ASP A 23 -24.31 6.71 30.19
C ASP A 23 -23.87 5.93 28.94
N CYS A 24 -23.62 4.62 29.14
CA CYS A 24 -23.03 3.70 28.18
C CYS A 24 -23.64 3.75 26.76
N THR A 25 -22.75 3.74 25.77
CA THR A 25 -22.99 3.77 24.31
C THR A 25 -23.92 2.66 23.80
N LEU A 26 -24.04 1.55 24.54
CA LEU A 26 -24.90 0.42 24.21
C LEU A 26 -26.40 0.80 24.19
N LYS A 27 -26.88 1.63 25.13
CA LYS A 27 -28.30 2.05 25.13
C LYS A 27 -28.65 2.94 23.96
N ALA A 28 -27.74 3.85 23.57
CA ALA A 28 -27.98 4.75 22.44
C ALA A 28 -28.07 4.01 21.09
N LEU A 29 -27.34 2.90 20.93
CA LEU A 29 -27.40 2.07 19.72
C LEU A 29 -28.69 1.21 19.66
N GLU A 30 -29.19 0.73 20.80
CA GLU A 30 -30.46 -0.01 20.89
C GLU A 30 -31.69 0.91 20.73
N ASP A 31 -31.63 2.13 21.27
CA ASP A 31 -32.73 3.11 21.22
C ASP A 31 -32.95 3.69 19.81
N GLN A 32 -31.88 3.81 18.99
CA GLN A 32 -32.00 4.28 17.59
C GLN A 32 -32.72 3.27 16.69
N ALA A 33 -32.55 1.96 16.91
CA ALA A 33 -33.28 0.92 16.18
C ALA A 33 -34.77 0.88 16.59
N SER A 34 -35.06 1.18 17.86
CA SER A 34 -36.42 1.13 18.40
C SER A 34 -37.27 2.36 18.05
N ASN A 35 -36.67 3.56 17.98
CA ASN A 35 -37.41 4.80 17.69
C ASN A 35 -37.89 4.93 16.23
N LYS A 36 -37.22 4.30 15.25
CA LYS A 36 -37.70 4.28 13.86
C LYS A 36 -38.93 3.38 13.66
N GLN A 37 -39.07 2.30 14.44
CA GLN A 37 -40.29 1.47 14.44
C GLN A 37 -41.51 2.20 15.06
N ALA A 38 -41.29 3.04 16.07
CA ALA A 38 -42.37 3.81 16.70
C ALA A 38 -42.91 4.93 15.79
N GLN A 39 -42.05 5.56 14.98
CA GLN A 39 -42.45 6.62 14.04
C GLN A 39 -43.17 6.10 12.78
N ALA A 40 -42.92 4.86 12.36
CA ALA A 40 -43.64 4.22 11.25
C ALA A 40 -45.08 3.79 11.61
N LEU A 41 -45.40 3.66 12.90
CA LEU A 41 -46.71 3.18 13.39
C LEU A 41 -47.66 4.31 13.84
N GLN A 42 -47.28 5.58 13.71
CA GLN A 42 -48.08 6.73 14.22
C GLN A 42 -48.62 7.70 13.16
N GLN A 43 -48.69 7.32 11.88
CA GLN A 43 -49.39 8.12 10.86
C GLN A 43 -50.55 7.36 10.23
N ASN A 44 -51.72 7.49 10.88
CA ASN A 44 -53.11 7.53 10.37
C ASN A 44 -54.05 6.90 11.42
N PRO A 45 -55.15 7.58 11.80
CA PRO A 45 -56.31 7.57 10.92
C PRO A 45 -57.22 8.83 10.94
N GLU A 46 -58.01 8.97 9.88
CA GLU A 46 -59.25 9.75 9.83
C GLU A 46 -60.45 8.78 9.55
N PRO A 47 -61.73 9.17 9.69
CA PRO A 47 -62.53 8.76 10.85
C PRO A 47 -63.77 7.87 10.57
N SER A 48 -64.17 7.14 11.63
CA SER A 48 -65.51 6.69 12.07
C SER A 48 -66.57 6.13 11.08
N ALA A 49 -67.01 4.88 11.35
CA ALA A 49 -68.43 4.49 11.34
C ALA A 49 -68.68 3.21 12.16
N GLU A 50 -69.85 3.16 12.80
CA GLU A 50 -70.33 2.23 13.83
C GLU A 50 -70.56 0.77 13.37
N SER A 51 -70.35 -0.20 14.27
CA SER A 51 -71.38 -1.14 14.78
C SER A 51 -70.79 -2.34 15.56
N LYS A 52 -71.39 -2.62 16.72
CA LYS A 52 -71.29 -3.88 17.51
C LYS A 52 -72.28 -4.92 16.94
N PRO A 53 -72.25 -6.24 17.26
CA PRO A 53 -71.87 -6.84 18.56
C PRO A 53 -71.09 -8.19 18.57
N GLU A 54 -70.61 -8.53 19.78
CA GLU A 54 -70.19 -9.84 20.34
C GLU A 54 -71.32 -10.92 20.36
N PRO A 55 -71.16 -12.16 20.93
CA PRO A 55 -69.99 -12.85 21.55
C PRO A 55 -69.79 -14.33 21.09
N ASP A 56 -68.72 -15.01 21.53
CA ASP A 56 -68.86 -16.24 22.34
C ASP A 56 -67.56 -16.83 22.91
N VAL A 57 -67.75 -17.42 24.08
CA VAL A 57 -66.84 -17.91 25.13
C VAL A 57 -66.50 -19.40 24.91
N MET A 58 -65.31 -19.88 25.31
CA MET A 58 -65.11 -20.89 26.39
C MET A 58 -63.68 -21.48 26.46
N GLU A 59 -63.16 -21.52 27.70
CA GLU A 59 -61.90 -22.11 28.18
C GLU A 59 -61.90 -23.65 28.22
N CYS A 60 -60.70 -24.26 28.38
CA CYS A 60 -60.39 -25.20 29.49
C CYS A 60 -58.91 -25.68 29.52
N ILE A 61 -58.13 -25.09 30.44
CA ILE A 61 -57.25 -25.64 31.52
C ILE A 61 -56.54 -27.03 31.40
N GLY A 62 -55.21 -27.02 31.71
CA GLY A 62 -54.50 -27.89 32.69
C GLY A 62 -53.60 -29.02 32.15
N ARG A 63 -52.49 -29.47 32.77
CA ARG A 63 -51.57 -29.00 33.83
C ARG A 63 -50.41 -30.06 33.94
N ASP A 64 -49.26 -29.61 34.44
CA ASP A 64 -48.24 -30.31 35.27
C ASP A 64 -47.15 -31.29 34.69
N ASP A 65 -45.91 -30.90 35.01
CA ASP A 65 -44.58 -31.58 35.06
C ASP A 65 -44.46 -32.54 36.29
N PRO A 66 -43.44 -33.44 36.45
CA PRO A 66 -42.08 -33.07 36.96
C PRO A 66 -40.84 -33.96 36.62
N GLU A 67 -39.67 -33.46 37.06
CA GLU A 67 -38.24 -33.88 37.00
C GLU A 67 -37.83 -35.28 37.53
N VAL A 68 -36.56 -35.72 37.28
CA VAL A 68 -35.56 -36.24 38.27
C VAL A 68 -34.20 -36.73 37.64
N LEU A 69 -33.08 -36.16 38.15
CA LEU A 69 -31.69 -36.60 38.51
C LEU A 69 -30.85 -37.72 37.79
N GLY A 70 -29.61 -37.36 37.37
CA GLY A 70 -28.30 -37.74 37.98
C GLY A 70 -27.50 -39.02 37.60
N ALA A 71 -26.20 -38.86 37.20
CA ALA A 71 -24.96 -39.54 37.71
C ALA A 71 -23.80 -39.84 36.69
N GLN A 72 -22.54 -39.60 37.11
CA GLN A 72 -21.25 -40.05 36.51
C GLN A 72 -20.75 -41.38 37.14
N PRO A 73 -19.67 -42.04 36.62
CA PRO A 73 -18.39 -42.07 37.40
C PRO A 73 -17.02 -42.23 36.64
N THR A 74 -15.98 -41.57 37.20
CA THR A 74 -14.53 -41.85 37.46
C THR A 74 -13.54 -42.69 36.60
N LEU A 75 -12.41 -42.05 36.27
CA LEU A 75 -10.94 -42.31 36.48
C LEU A 75 -10.32 -43.73 36.64
N GLY A 76 -9.15 -43.92 35.98
CA GLY A 76 -8.11 -44.93 36.29
C GLY A 76 -6.74 -44.63 35.64
N THR A 77 -5.68 -44.64 36.46
CA THR A 77 -4.25 -44.24 36.26
C THR A 77 -3.30 -45.37 35.82
N GLY A 78 -2.10 -45.06 35.28
CA GLY A 78 -0.93 -45.95 35.32
C GLY A 78 0.24 -45.65 34.35
N ASP A 79 1.39 -45.25 34.91
CA ASP A 79 2.69 -44.91 34.29
C ASP A 79 3.65 -46.09 33.98
N ALA A 80 4.69 -45.80 33.18
CA ALA A 80 6.13 -46.15 33.33
C ALA A 80 6.82 -47.20 32.40
N SER A 81 7.72 -46.64 31.58
CA SER A 81 9.14 -46.99 31.27
C SER A 81 9.64 -48.43 31.01
N GLY A 82 10.49 -48.58 29.97
CA GLY A 82 11.79 -49.27 30.12
C GLY A 82 12.26 -50.21 28.99
N SER A 83 13.34 -49.78 28.30
CA SER A 83 14.53 -50.57 27.87
C SER A 83 14.47 -51.68 26.79
N GLU A 84 15.22 -51.43 25.71
CA GLU A 84 15.95 -52.37 24.81
C GLU A 84 17.03 -53.22 25.56
N PRO A 85 17.72 -54.26 24.99
CA PRO A 85 18.14 -54.40 23.58
C PRO A 85 18.31 -55.82 22.92
N ALA A 86 18.66 -55.77 21.63
CA ALA A 86 19.58 -56.62 20.83
C ALA A 86 19.11 -57.94 20.15
N GLY A 87 19.31 -57.99 18.81
CA GLY A 87 19.92 -59.14 18.12
C GLY A 87 19.23 -59.69 16.85
N GLU A 88 19.88 -59.53 15.68
CA GLU A 88 19.72 -60.25 14.39
C GLU A 88 18.38 -60.06 13.64
N GLY A 89 18.24 -59.91 12.33
CA GLY A 89 19.08 -60.01 11.15
C GLY A 89 18.13 -60.15 9.93
N ASP A 90 18.60 -59.74 8.75
CA ASP A 90 18.08 -60.09 7.42
C ASP A 90 17.10 -59.16 6.67
N ARG A 91 17.27 -59.21 5.34
CA ARG A 91 16.84 -58.32 4.26
C ARG A 91 15.35 -58.39 3.94
N GLY A 92 14.79 -57.29 3.45
CA GLY A 92 13.58 -57.33 2.61
C GLY A 92 12.77 -56.04 2.59
N VAL A 93 12.78 -55.36 1.43
CA VAL A 93 11.70 -54.57 0.79
C VAL A 93 10.64 -53.94 1.73
N GLY A 94 10.70 -52.61 1.95
CA GLY A 94 9.59 -51.82 2.53
C GLY A 94 8.89 -51.02 1.42
N SER A 95 7.59 -51.15 1.13
CA SER A 95 6.39 -50.95 1.96
C SER A 95 6.30 -49.53 2.53
N VAL A 96 5.66 -48.64 1.77
CA VAL A 96 5.21 -47.31 2.20
C VAL A 96 4.28 -47.46 3.41
N LYS A 97 4.72 -46.98 4.59
CA LYS A 97 3.86 -46.81 5.76
C LYS A 97 3.52 -45.33 5.90
N HIS A 98 2.22 -45.06 5.90
CA HIS A 98 1.64 -43.79 6.34
C HIS A 98 2.06 -43.50 7.79
N CYS A 99 2.69 -42.35 8.01
CA CYS A 99 2.82 -41.76 9.35
C CYS A 99 1.57 -40.90 9.63
N PRO A 100 0.83 -41.13 10.72
CA PRO A 100 -0.19 -40.20 11.17
C PRO A 100 0.53 -38.99 11.80
N LEU A 101 0.46 -37.83 11.14
CA LEU A 101 0.94 -36.58 11.72
C LEU A 101 0.00 -36.16 12.86
N HIS A 102 0.54 -36.26 14.08
CA HIS A 102 -0.05 -35.79 15.32
C HIS A 102 -0.04 -34.25 15.32
N LEU A 103 -1.21 -33.62 15.30
CA LEU A 103 -1.38 -32.17 15.48
C LEU A 103 -1.08 -31.81 16.94
N SER A 104 0.15 -31.38 17.20
CA SER A 104 0.49 -30.63 18.42
C SER A 104 0.87 -29.20 18.05
N SER A 105 0.04 -28.28 18.51
CA SER A 105 0.21 -26.83 18.62
C SER A 105 1.66 -26.32 18.48
N CYS A 106 2.00 -25.73 17.34
CA CYS A 106 3.17 -24.88 17.20
C CYS A 106 2.77 -23.41 17.47
N HIS A 107 3.38 -22.82 18.49
CA HIS A 107 3.29 -21.42 18.87
C HIS A 107 4.31 -20.54 18.11
N GLU A 108 4.60 -20.90 16.85
CA GLU A 108 5.55 -20.19 15.96
C GLU A 108 4.90 -19.71 14.64
N CYS A 109 3.56 -19.70 14.54
CA CYS A 109 2.85 -19.18 13.37
C CYS A 109 2.58 -17.66 13.41
N LEU A 110 3.25 -16.89 14.30
CA LEU A 110 3.02 -15.45 14.48
C LEU A 110 3.92 -14.54 13.61
N GLU A 111 4.78 -15.08 12.75
CA GLU A 111 5.62 -14.30 11.83
C GLU A 111 5.34 -14.54 10.33
N LEU A 112 4.20 -15.14 9.97
CA LEU A 112 3.70 -15.20 8.59
C LEU A 112 2.63 -14.14 8.33
N GLU A 113 2.96 -12.86 8.57
CA GLU A 113 2.03 -11.74 8.33
C GLU A 113 1.87 -11.34 6.85
N ASN A 114 2.43 -12.08 5.89
CA ASN A 114 2.11 -11.93 4.48
C ASN A 114 2.15 -13.31 3.81
N SER A 115 1.00 -14.01 3.78
CA SER A 115 0.85 -15.14 2.85
C SER A 115 0.86 -14.59 1.43
N THR A 116 2.02 -14.65 0.79
CA THR A 116 2.18 -14.46 -0.65
C THR A 116 1.53 -15.61 -1.41
N ILE A 117 1.28 -15.43 -2.71
CA ILE A 117 0.59 -16.42 -3.56
C ILE A 117 1.32 -17.80 -3.55
N GLU A 118 2.60 -17.83 -3.18
CA GLU A 118 3.40 -19.05 -3.06
C GLU A 118 2.92 -20.04 -1.99
N SER A 119 2.32 -19.59 -0.88
CA SER A 119 1.90 -20.49 0.21
C SER A 119 0.70 -21.38 -0.15
N VAL A 120 -0.06 -21.01 -1.20
CA VAL A 120 -1.28 -21.72 -1.62
C VAL A 120 -0.98 -22.87 -2.58
N LYS A 121 0.14 -22.84 -3.32
CA LYS A 121 0.49 -23.84 -4.34
C LYS A 121 0.82 -25.22 -3.74
N PHE A 122 1.35 -25.29 -2.53
CA PHE A 122 1.75 -26.56 -1.89
C PHE A 122 0.57 -27.40 -1.36
N ALA A 123 -0.68 -26.97 -1.57
CA ALA A 123 -1.89 -27.69 -1.15
C ALA A 123 -2.56 -28.52 -2.26
N SER A 124 -2.04 -28.53 -3.49
CA SER A 124 -2.67 -29.22 -4.62
C SER A 124 -1.61 -29.98 -5.44
N ALA A 125 -1.62 -31.31 -5.36
CA ALA A 125 -0.74 -32.19 -6.12
C ALA A 125 -1.51 -33.06 -7.13
N GLU A 126 -1.01 -33.04 -8.38
CA GLU A 126 -0.95 -34.08 -9.44
C GLU A 126 -2.21 -34.54 -10.24
N ASN A 127 -2.26 -34.24 -11.57
CA ASN A 127 -1.98 -35.14 -12.75
C ASN A 127 -2.77 -34.80 -14.07
N ILE A 128 -2.04 -34.41 -15.15
CA ILE A 128 -2.04 -34.75 -16.63
C ILE A 128 -3.40 -35.00 -17.37
N PRO A 129 -3.72 -34.52 -18.63
CA PRO A 129 -2.92 -34.60 -19.88
C PRO A 129 -2.97 -33.43 -20.92
N ASP A 130 -2.02 -33.48 -21.86
CA ASP A 130 -1.84 -32.60 -23.03
C ASP A 130 -3.00 -32.68 -24.05
N LEU A 131 -3.33 -31.53 -24.66
CA LEU A 131 -4.22 -31.40 -25.81
C LEU A 131 -3.55 -30.60 -26.94
N PRO A 132 -3.90 -30.88 -28.20
CA PRO A 132 -3.10 -30.48 -29.35
C PRO A 132 -3.35 -29.02 -29.76
N TYR A 133 -2.25 -28.32 -30.07
CA TYR A 133 -2.25 -27.00 -30.69
C TYR A 133 -2.36 -27.12 -32.21
N ASP A 134 -3.35 -26.46 -32.81
CA ASP A 134 -3.36 -26.15 -34.23
C ASP A 134 -3.13 -24.64 -34.43
N HIS A 135 -1.94 -24.31 -34.92
CA HIS A 135 -1.60 -23.00 -35.47
C HIS A 135 -1.90 -22.96 -36.97
N SER A 136 -2.68 -21.98 -37.42
CA SER A 136 -2.45 -21.33 -38.72
C SER A 136 -3.12 -19.96 -38.79
N GLY A 137 -2.33 -18.93 -39.10
CA GLY A 137 -2.81 -17.56 -39.30
C GLY A 137 -1.65 -16.57 -39.33
N SER A 138 -0.99 -16.46 -40.48
CA SER A 138 0.06 -15.49 -40.76
C SER A 138 -0.44 -14.05 -40.61
N LEU A 139 0.35 -13.18 -39.99
CA LEU A 139 0.16 -11.73 -40.08
C LEU A 139 1.50 -11.06 -40.40
N GLU A 140 1.57 -10.53 -41.62
CA GLU A 140 2.58 -9.59 -42.10
C GLU A 140 2.31 -8.18 -41.55
N ASP A 141 3.40 -7.51 -41.17
CA ASP A 141 3.67 -6.08 -41.08
C ASP A 141 2.53 -5.06 -41.21
N VAL A 142 2.22 -4.37 -40.10
CA VAL A 142 2.00 -2.90 -40.10
C VAL A 142 2.53 -2.33 -38.78
N ALA A 143 3.81 -1.96 -38.77
CA ALA A 143 4.42 -1.17 -37.70
C ALA A 143 5.01 0.11 -38.31
N ASP A 144 4.19 1.14 -38.44
CA ASP A 144 4.65 2.53 -38.53
C ASP A 144 3.45 3.47 -38.35
N ASP A 145 3.37 4.09 -37.17
CA ASP A 145 3.15 5.53 -36.99
C ASP A 145 2.66 5.80 -35.56
N ILE A 146 3.44 6.58 -34.82
CA ILE A 146 3.05 7.76 -34.03
C ILE A 146 4.31 8.23 -33.29
N ARG A 147 5.04 9.14 -33.94
CA ARG A 147 6.02 10.03 -33.29
C ARG A 147 5.29 11.31 -32.87
N LEU A 148 4.88 11.39 -31.61
CA LEU A 148 4.39 12.62 -31.00
C LEU A 148 5.54 13.32 -30.27
N GLU A 149 6.26 14.20 -30.97
CA GLU A 149 7.12 15.22 -30.36
C GLU A 149 6.42 16.58 -30.43
N ARG A 150 6.04 17.13 -29.27
CA ARG A 150 6.34 18.49 -28.75
C ARG A 150 5.29 18.94 -27.73
N GLU A 151 5.81 19.58 -26.67
CA GLU A 151 5.10 20.20 -25.53
C GLU A 151 4.59 19.28 -24.40
N TRP A 152 5.41 18.32 -23.97
CA TRP A 152 5.22 17.67 -22.67
C TRP A 152 6.38 18.10 -21.75
N ARG A 153 6.13 19.01 -20.80
CA ARG A 153 7.05 19.25 -19.67
C ARG A 153 7.24 17.91 -18.96
N ARG A 154 8.41 17.25 -19.12
CA ARG A 154 8.81 15.97 -18.47
C ARG A 154 7.64 15.16 -17.92
N VAL A 155 6.76 14.68 -18.79
CA VAL A 155 5.70 13.79 -18.31
C VAL A 155 6.30 12.41 -18.13
N ASN A 156 6.03 11.81 -16.98
CA ASN A 156 6.46 10.48 -16.67
C ASN A 156 5.81 9.51 -17.65
N ILE A 157 6.54 9.11 -18.70
CA ILE A 157 6.06 8.24 -19.79
C ILE A 157 5.54 6.91 -19.23
N THR A 158 6.04 6.48 -18.05
CA THR A 158 5.65 5.23 -17.40
C THR A 158 4.34 5.33 -16.59
N GLY A 159 3.82 6.54 -16.34
CA GLY A 159 2.66 6.79 -15.47
C GLY A 159 2.90 6.54 -13.98
N LYS A 160 4.09 6.06 -13.58
CA LYS A 160 4.44 5.81 -12.18
C LYS A 160 4.78 7.11 -11.44
N ALA A 161 4.84 7.05 -10.12
CA ALA A 161 5.40 8.16 -9.35
C ALA A 161 6.93 8.18 -9.49
N PRO A 162 7.58 9.35 -9.54
CA PRO A 162 9.04 9.44 -9.53
C PRO A 162 9.62 8.94 -8.19
N ASN A 163 10.75 8.23 -8.25
CA ASN A 163 11.42 7.66 -7.08
C ASN A 163 12.61 8.52 -6.62
N ILE A 164 12.78 8.66 -5.31
CA ILE A 164 14.02 9.06 -4.66
C ILE A 164 14.63 7.81 -4.05
N LEU A 165 15.81 7.42 -4.50
CA LEU A 165 16.48 6.18 -4.09
C LEU A 165 17.62 6.48 -3.13
N PHE A 166 17.75 5.68 -2.08
CA PHE A 166 18.73 5.89 -1.01
C PHE A 166 19.71 4.73 -0.95
N TYR A 167 20.98 4.99 -1.25
CA TYR A 167 22.08 4.06 -1.00
C TYR A 167 22.82 4.47 0.27
N VAL A 168 22.77 3.64 1.32
CA VAL A 168 23.28 3.95 2.66
C VAL A 168 24.37 2.98 3.16
N GLY A 169 24.99 2.25 2.23
CA GLY A 169 26.08 1.32 2.52
C GLY A 169 25.69 -0.15 2.38
N SER A 170 26.65 -1.02 2.66
CA SER A 170 26.62 -2.43 2.25
C SER A 170 26.19 -3.39 3.36
N ALA A 171 26.22 -2.96 4.62
CA ALA A 171 25.97 -3.82 5.79
C ALA A 171 24.46 -3.88 6.14
N PRO A 172 23.76 -5.02 5.97
CA PRO A 172 22.29 -5.10 5.99
C PRO A 172 21.61 -4.61 7.28
N GLN A 173 22.18 -4.91 8.45
CA GLN A 173 21.61 -4.50 9.75
C GLN A 173 21.84 -3.01 10.05
N LYS A 174 22.97 -2.43 9.61
CA LYS A 174 23.28 -1.01 9.84
C LYS A 174 22.63 -0.11 8.78
N SER A 175 22.41 -0.62 7.57
CA SER A 175 21.82 0.13 6.47
C SER A 175 20.36 0.49 6.72
N LEU A 176 19.55 -0.39 7.32
CA LEU A 176 18.12 -0.11 7.47
C LEU A 176 17.83 1.03 8.46
N GLY A 177 18.50 1.03 9.63
CA GLY A 177 18.37 2.11 10.60
C GLY A 177 18.81 3.46 10.03
N ARG A 178 19.99 3.49 9.39
CA ARG A 178 20.50 4.69 8.72
C ARG A 178 19.58 5.16 7.59
N PHE A 179 19.01 4.25 6.81
CA PHE A 179 18.01 4.59 5.80
C PHE A 179 16.80 5.29 6.43
N GLN A 180 16.25 4.75 7.53
CA GLN A 180 15.10 5.36 8.20
C GLN A 180 15.39 6.77 8.71
N GLU A 181 16.57 6.99 9.31
CA GLU A 181 17.01 8.30 9.79
C GLU A 181 17.10 9.33 8.66
N VAL A 182 17.84 9.00 7.60
CA VAL A 182 18.04 9.88 6.43
C VAL A 182 16.72 10.12 5.71
N ARG A 183 15.91 9.07 5.54
CA ARG A 183 14.58 9.16 4.91
C ARG A 183 13.66 10.08 5.68
N SER A 184 13.66 10.02 7.02
CA SER A 184 12.82 10.87 7.86
C SER A 184 13.09 12.35 7.61
N VAL A 185 14.38 12.75 7.64
CA VAL A 185 14.78 14.14 7.42
C VAL A 185 14.46 14.62 6.00
N LEU A 186 14.67 13.78 4.98
CA LEU A 186 14.34 14.16 3.60
C LEU A 186 12.84 14.18 3.34
N ALA A 187 12.05 13.32 3.97
CA ALA A 187 10.59 13.31 3.87
C ALA A 187 9.97 14.63 4.39
N ASP A 188 10.57 15.25 5.40
CA ASP A 188 10.19 16.58 5.89
C ASP A 188 10.49 17.71 4.89
N CYS A 189 11.36 17.47 3.89
CA CYS A 189 11.81 18.48 2.93
C CYS A 189 11.07 18.44 1.59
N VAL A 190 10.43 17.32 1.24
CA VAL A 190 9.86 17.06 -0.08
C VAL A 190 8.36 16.78 0.01
N ASP A 191 7.63 17.06 -1.07
CA ASP A 191 6.22 16.68 -1.17
C ASP A 191 6.08 15.14 -1.27
N THR A 192 5.76 14.49 -0.15
CA THR A 192 5.60 13.02 -0.10
C THR A 192 4.37 12.51 -0.86
N ASP A 193 3.49 13.39 -1.34
CA ASP A 193 2.45 13.02 -2.32
C ASP A 193 2.98 12.98 -3.75
N SER A 194 4.15 13.58 -3.98
CA SER A 194 4.77 13.69 -5.30
C SER A 194 5.85 12.64 -5.56
N TYR A 195 6.46 12.09 -4.50
CA TYR A 195 7.64 11.23 -4.60
C TYR A 195 7.54 9.98 -3.72
N THR A 196 8.05 8.86 -4.20
CA THR A 196 8.27 7.66 -3.36
C THR A 196 9.73 7.57 -2.93
N LEU A 197 9.96 7.18 -1.68
CA LEU A 197 11.30 7.13 -1.07
C LEU A 197 11.67 5.66 -0.77
N TYR A 198 12.65 5.11 -1.48
CA TYR A 198 13.04 3.69 -1.37
C TYR A 198 14.51 3.50 -1.00
N HIS A 199 14.77 2.45 -0.22
CA HIS A 199 16.12 1.96 0.01
C HIS A 199 16.60 1.23 -1.24
N LEU A 200 17.80 1.57 -1.71
CA LEU A 200 18.48 0.89 -2.81
C LEU A 200 19.59 0.01 -2.24
N SER A 201 19.33 -1.29 -2.13
CA SER A 201 20.35 -2.26 -1.70
C SER A 201 21.49 -2.36 -2.71
N ARG A 202 22.65 -2.87 -2.28
CA ARG A 202 23.80 -3.08 -3.18
C ARG A 202 23.44 -3.99 -4.35
N GLU A 203 22.77 -5.11 -4.07
CA GLU A 203 22.35 -6.09 -5.07
C GLU A 203 21.39 -5.47 -6.09
N SER A 204 20.46 -4.64 -5.59
CA SER A 204 19.49 -3.92 -6.42
C SER A 204 20.14 -2.81 -7.23
N ALA A 205 21.18 -2.16 -6.72
CA ALA A 205 21.92 -1.13 -7.43
C ALA A 205 22.80 -1.67 -8.57
N LEU A 206 23.23 -2.93 -8.45
CA LEU A 206 24.00 -3.63 -9.50
C LEU A 206 23.10 -4.19 -10.60
N ARG A 207 21.83 -4.50 -10.28
CA ARG A 207 20.84 -4.99 -11.24
C ARG A 207 20.08 -3.85 -11.90
N ASP A 208 19.85 -3.97 -13.20
CA ASP A 208 18.92 -3.08 -13.89
C ASP A 208 17.47 -3.59 -13.74
N PRO A 209 16.45 -2.72 -13.82
CA PRO A 209 16.52 -1.27 -14.01
C PRO A 209 16.02 -0.48 -12.79
N TRP A 210 16.93 0.13 -12.02
CA TRP A 210 16.56 1.13 -11.00
C TRP A 210 16.64 2.58 -11.51
N SER A 211 17.48 2.85 -12.51
CA SER A 211 17.75 4.20 -13.04
C SER A 211 16.54 4.84 -13.72
N ASP A 212 15.67 4.03 -14.33
CA ASP A 212 14.69 4.51 -15.32
C ASP A 212 13.55 5.31 -14.67
N ASN A 213 13.26 5.05 -13.40
CA ASN A 213 12.26 5.81 -12.61
C ASN A 213 12.90 6.55 -11.42
N CYS A 214 14.23 6.66 -11.39
CA CYS A 214 14.97 7.37 -10.35
C CYS A 214 15.10 8.85 -10.71
N LEU A 215 14.41 9.72 -9.97
CA LEU A 215 14.54 11.17 -10.10
C LEU A 215 15.80 11.69 -9.40
N LEU A 216 16.10 11.15 -8.21
CA LEU A 216 17.24 11.53 -7.39
C LEU A 216 17.82 10.29 -6.71
N LEU A 217 19.12 10.09 -6.87
CA LEU A 217 19.89 9.12 -6.09
C LEU A 217 20.57 9.84 -4.92
N VAL A 218 20.22 9.42 -3.70
CA VAL A 218 20.82 9.87 -2.45
C VAL A 218 21.86 8.84 -2.02
N ILE A 219 23.12 9.26 -1.90
CA ILE A 219 24.23 8.43 -1.45
C ILE A 219 24.66 8.93 -0.08
N ALA A 220 24.28 8.22 0.98
CA ALA A 220 24.51 8.63 2.37
C ALA A 220 25.33 7.59 3.14
N THR A 221 26.56 7.34 2.68
CA THR A 221 27.51 6.42 3.33
C THR A 221 28.95 6.88 3.19
N GLN A 222 29.70 6.81 4.31
CA GLN A 222 31.14 7.05 4.34
C GLN A 222 31.94 5.82 3.88
N GLU A 223 31.31 4.65 3.75
CA GLU A 223 31.96 3.46 3.20
C GLU A 223 32.52 3.75 1.79
N ALA A 224 33.64 3.13 1.45
CA ALA A 224 34.17 3.19 0.09
C ALA A 224 33.18 2.53 -0.87
N ILE A 225 32.80 3.25 -1.92
CA ILE A 225 31.86 2.74 -2.93
C ILE A 225 32.63 1.81 -3.88
N PRO A 226 32.20 0.55 -4.04
CA PRO A 226 32.79 -0.37 -5.00
C PRO A 226 32.82 0.19 -6.43
N GLU A 227 33.85 -0.17 -7.21
CA GLU A 227 34.08 0.41 -8.54
C GLU A 227 32.95 0.11 -9.54
N ASP A 228 32.43 -1.11 -9.52
CA ASP A 228 31.25 -1.55 -10.29
C ASP A 228 30.01 -0.68 -10.00
N LEU A 229 29.76 -0.40 -8.73
CA LEU A 229 28.65 0.43 -8.30
C LEU A 229 28.87 1.92 -8.67
N SER A 230 30.09 2.41 -8.50
CA SER A 230 30.47 3.76 -8.92
C SER A 230 30.24 3.94 -10.43
N GLN A 231 30.60 2.96 -11.25
CA GLN A 231 30.33 2.97 -12.70
C GLN A 231 28.83 3.06 -13.01
N LYS A 232 27.96 2.33 -12.27
CA LYS A 232 26.50 2.44 -12.42
C LYS A 232 25.97 3.83 -12.05
N PHE A 233 26.43 4.43 -10.96
CA PHE A 233 26.04 5.79 -10.54
C PHE A 233 26.51 6.85 -11.56
N MET A 234 27.72 6.69 -12.10
CA MET A 234 28.24 7.55 -13.15
C MET A 234 27.48 7.39 -14.46
N ALA A 235 27.06 6.17 -14.81
CA ALA A 235 26.20 5.92 -15.98
C ALA A 235 24.85 6.65 -15.83
N TYR A 236 24.22 6.58 -14.65
CA TYR A 236 23.00 7.32 -14.34
C TYR A 236 23.18 8.84 -14.48
N LEU A 237 24.25 9.41 -13.91
CA LEU A 237 24.59 10.82 -14.10
C LEU A 237 24.80 11.17 -15.58
N SER A 238 25.47 10.32 -16.35
CA SER A 238 25.74 10.54 -17.79
C SER A 238 24.45 10.63 -18.63
N GLN A 239 23.35 10.06 -18.15
CA GLN A 239 22.04 10.06 -18.79
C GLN A 239 21.17 11.25 -18.37
N GLY A 240 21.67 12.16 -17.54
CA GLY A 240 20.92 13.31 -17.03
C GLY A 240 20.39 13.14 -15.61
N GLY A 241 20.75 12.03 -14.94
CA GLY A 241 20.38 11.76 -13.55
C GLY A 241 20.90 12.78 -12.55
N LYS A 242 20.28 12.79 -11.36
CA LYS A 242 20.60 13.73 -10.28
C LYS A 242 21.10 12.98 -9.05
N VAL A 243 22.19 13.44 -8.43
CA VAL A 243 22.79 12.78 -7.26
C VAL A 243 22.93 13.75 -6.09
N LEU A 244 22.59 13.30 -4.89
CA LEU A 244 22.88 13.99 -3.64
C LEU A 244 23.80 13.10 -2.79
N GLY A 245 25.05 13.51 -2.64
CA GLY A 245 26.01 12.88 -1.73
C GLY A 245 25.95 13.51 -0.35
N LEU A 246 25.62 12.74 0.68
CA LEU A 246 25.56 13.18 2.08
C LEU A 246 26.65 12.46 2.88
N CYS A 247 27.70 13.19 3.23
CA CYS A 247 28.88 12.66 3.93
C CYS A 247 29.38 11.37 3.30
N SER A 248 29.55 11.39 1.97
CA SER A 248 29.87 10.21 1.18
C SER A 248 31.28 10.23 0.61
N SER A 249 31.86 9.04 0.43
CA SER A 249 33.10 8.84 -0.32
C SER A 249 32.92 9.04 -1.84
N PHE A 250 31.67 9.07 -2.34
CA PHE A 250 31.38 9.25 -3.76
C PHE A 250 31.91 10.60 -4.28
N THR A 251 32.79 10.54 -5.27
CA THR A 251 33.31 11.73 -5.95
C THR A 251 33.59 11.47 -7.42
N PHE A 252 33.60 12.54 -8.19
CA PHE A 252 33.93 12.53 -9.61
C PHE A 252 34.40 13.92 -10.06
N ALA A 253 34.72 14.07 -11.35
CA ALA A 253 35.12 15.34 -11.96
C ALA A 253 36.37 16.00 -11.33
N GLY A 254 37.36 15.19 -10.93
CA GLY A 254 38.65 15.69 -10.45
C GLY A 254 38.64 16.21 -9.01
N PHE A 255 37.51 16.10 -8.30
CA PHE A 255 37.46 16.36 -6.86
C PHE A 255 38.01 15.17 -6.09
N ARG A 256 38.82 15.45 -5.07
CA ARG A 256 39.29 14.47 -4.09
C ARG A 256 38.73 14.81 -2.72
N VAL A 257 38.31 13.78 -1.99
CA VAL A 257 37.94 13.88 -0.58
C VAL A 257 39.21 13.74 0.25
N THR A 258 39.54 14.76 1.02
CA THR A 258 40.72 14.77 1.89
C THR A 258 40.29 14.83 3.35
N SER A 259 40.84 13.94 4.17
CA SER A 259 40.59 13.93 5.61
C SER A 259 41.31 15.10 6.30
N LYS A 260 40.59 15.75 7.21
CA LYS A 260 41.10 16.72 8.17
C LYS A 260 40.59 16.30 9.54
N SER A 261 41.37 15.47 10.23
CA SER A 261 41.02 14.87 11.53
C SER A 261 40.53 15.88 12.59
N VAL A 262 41.01 17.14 12.53
CA VAL A 262 40.57 18.23 13.42
C VAL A 262 39.07 18.54 13.27
N LEU A 263 38.48 18.22 12.12
CA LEU A 263 37.08 18.50 11.80
C LEU A 263 36.16 17.31 12.03
N GLU A 264 36.69 16.14 12.39
CA GLU A 264 35.92 14.89 12.49
C GLU A 264 34.90 14.98 13.62
N GLU A 265 33.61 14.87 13.28
CA GLU A 265 32.47 14.89 14.21
C GLU A 265 32.43 16.13 15.12
N THR A 266 32.96 17.26 14.63
CA THR A 266 32.93 18.55 15.35
C THR A 266 31.88 19.49 14.76
N VAL A 267 31.30 20.35 15.60
CA VAL A 267 30.42 21.43 15.15
C VAL A 267 31.26 22.56 14.54
N GLN A 268 30.93 22.94 13.32
CA GLN A 268 31.63 23.94 12.52
C GLN A 268 30.67 24.99 11.98
N ASN A 269 31.16 26.22 11.78
CA ASN A 269 30.38 27.28 11.14
C ASN A 269 30.53 27.20 9.62
N LEU A 270 29.42 26.91 8.94
CA LEU A 270 29.32 26.82 7.49
C LEU A 270 28.74 28.11 6.92
N VAL A 271 29.35 28.59 5.83
CA VAL A 271 28.78 29.63 4.96
C VAL A 271 28.33 28.97 3.67
N PHE A 272 27.02 28.87 3.47
CA PHE A 272 26.39 28.31 2.28
C PHE A 272 25.92 29.43 1.36
N SER A 273 26.27 29.35 0.08
CA SER A 273 25.83 30.28 -0.97
C SER A 273 24.75 29.60 -1.82
N LYS A 274 23.57 30.21 -1.87
CA LYS A 274 22.41 29.75 -2.66
C LYS A 274 22.57 30.03 -4.14
N ALA A 275 21.64 29.52 -4.96
CA ALA A 275 21.69 29.69 -6.41
C ALA A 275 21.52 31.16 -6.85
N ASP A 276 20.88 31.99 -6.02
CA ASP A 276 20.70 33.43 -6.18
C ASP A 276 21.84 34.27 -5.59
N GLN A 277 22.92 33.63 -5.13
CA GLN A 277 24.09 34.23 -4.47
C GLN A 277 23.84 34.79 -3.06
N THR A 278 22.66 34.61 -2.48
CA THR A 278 22.45 34.91 -1.06
C THR A 278 23.18 33.89 -0.19
N GLN A 279 23.59 34.31 1.01
CA GLN A 279 24.35 33.47 1.93
C GLN A 279 23.56 33.11 3.18
N VAL A 280 23.64 31.85 3.57
CA VAL A 280 23.12 31.32 4.84
C VAL A 280 24.30 30.87 5.69
N LYS A 281 24.38 31.38 6.92
CA LYS A 281 25.36 30.94 7.91
C LYS A 281 24.68 30.04 8.94
N LEU A 282 25.30 28.92 9.26
CA LEU A 282 24.75 27.93 10.18
C LEU A 282 25.84 27.08 10.82
N SER A 283 25.60 26.61 12.04
CA SER A 283 26.44 25.62 12.69
C SER A 283 26.01 24.22 12.26
N VAL A 284 26.96 23.39 11.83
CA VAL A 284 26.73 22.05 11.29
C VAL A 284 27.75 21.06 11.82
N LEU A 285 27.38 19.80 11.89
CA LEU A 285 28.30 18.71 12.23
C LEU A 285 29.11 18.33 10.98
N SER A 286 30.43 18.36 11.09
CA SER A 286 31.34 18.00 10.00
C SER A 286 31.63 16.49 9.99
N SER A 287 31.76 15.91 8.79
CA SER A 287 32.19 14.51 8.62
C SER A 287 33.69 14.29 8.82
N GLY A 288 34.48 15.36 8.94
CA GLY A 288 35.94 15.29 8.98
C GLY A 288 36.64 15.36 7.63
N TYR A 289 35.88 15.52 6.53
CA TYR A 289 36.44 15.58 5.18
C TYR A 289 36.12 16.89 4.47
N VAL A 290 36.97 17.26 3.50
CA VAL A 290 36.79 18.45 2.65
C VAL A 290 37.05 18.09 1.18
N TYR A 291 36.51 18.89 0.26
CA TYR A 291 36.74 18.73 -1.18
C TYR A 291 37.89 19.59 -1.67
N GLU A 292 38.88 18.95 -2.31
CA GLU A 292 40.00 19.61 -2.97
C GLU A 292 39.94 19.36 -4.49
N GLU A 293 40.23 20.40 -5.27
CA GLU A 293 40.38 20.29 -6.73
C GLU A 293 41.74 19.71 -7.08
N SER A 294 41.77 18.71 -7.96
CA SER A 294 43.03 18.19 -8.46
C SER A 294 43.76 19.26 -9.32
N PRO A 295 45.08 19.46 -9.14
CA PRO A 295 45.83 20.45 -9.89
C PRO A 295 45.74 20.20 -11.40
N GLY A 296 45.29 21.19 -12.18
CA GLY A 296 45.29 21.15 -13.65
C GLY A 296 43.93 20.96 -14.33
N GLU A 297 42.89 20.55 -13.59
CA GLU A 297 41.52 20.43 -14.13
C GLU A 297 40.63 21.57 -13.62
N ARG A 298 40.69 22.75 -14.25
CA ARG A 298 39.79 23.85 -13.90
C ARG A 298 38.40 23.53 -14.46
N ARG A 299 37.45 23.16 -13.58
CA ARG A 299 36.08 22.82 -13.97
C ARG A 299 35.08 23.84 -13.46
N THR A 300 33.99 23.98 -14.20
CA THR A 300 32.86 24.85 -13.86
C THR A 300 32.10 24.23 -12.69
N LEU A 301 32.30 24.76 -11.47
CA LEU A 301 31.40 24.48 -10.37
C LEU A 301 30.00 25.05 -10.68
N GLY A 302 28.99 24.39 -10.12
CA GLY A 302 27.65 24.94 -10.05
C GLY A 302 27.57 26.18 -9.15
N LYS A 303 26.35 26.71 -9.05
CA LYS A 303 26.05 27.94 -8.30
C LYS A 303 26.06 27.72 -6.78
N LEU A 304 25.67 26.53 -6.32
CA LEU A 304 25.66 26.18 -4.90
C LEU A 304 27.05 25.81 -4.41
N GLN A 305 27.47 26.45 -3.32
CA GLN A 305 28.76 26.21 -2.68
C GLN A 305 28.65 26.39 -1.17
N GLY A 306 29.34 25.55 -0.40
CA GLY A 306 29.44 25.67 1.05
C GLY A 306 30.89 25.55 1.49
N HIS A 307 31.33 26.47 2.35
CA HIS A 307 32.69 26.47 2.88
C HIS A 307 32.71 26.79 4.37
N LEU A 308 33.76 26.34 5.06
CA LEU A 308 34.01 26.72 6.44
C LEU A 308 34.25 28.22 6.57
N GLU A 309 33.74 28.81 7.64
CA GLU A 309 34.10 30.17 8.08
C GLU A 309 35.51 30.18 8.69
N ASN A 310 36.51 29.80 7.89
CA ASN A 310 37.92 29.79 8.26
C ASN A 310 38.77 30.52 7.20
N GLY A 311 40.04 30.79 7.51
CA GLY A 311 40.94 31.54 6.61
C GLY A 311 41.17 30.85 5.26
N ASN A 312 41.07 29.52 5.21
CA ASN A 312 41.30 28.71 4.00
C ASN A 312 40.03 28.53 3.15
N LYS A 313 38.84 28.85 3.68
CA LYS A 313 37.53 28.60 3.07
C LYS A 313 37.41 27.17 2.54
N ASP A 314 37.73 26.22 3.42
CA ASP A 314 37.68 24.79 3.10
C ASP A 314 36.29 24.40 2.58
N ARG A 315 36.24 23.75 1.41
CA ARG A 315 34.99 23.45 0.71
C ARG A 315 34.34 22.19 1.28
N LEU A 316 33.08 22.31 1.66
CA LEU A 316 32.29 21.25 2.28
C LEU A 316 31.06 20.88 1.45
N ILE A 317 30.54 21.81 0.66
CA ILE A 317 29.42 21.54 -0.26
C ILE A 317 29.81 22.03 -1.64
N VAL A 318 29.68 21.16 -2.65
CA VAL A 318 29.98 21.48 -4.04
C VAL A 318 28.88 20.97 -4.95
N GLN A 319 28.40 21.83 -5.86
CA GLN A 319 27.56 21.43 -6.98
C GLN A 319 28.42 21.15 -8.21
N VAL A 320 28.25 19.97 -8.80
CA VAL A 320 29.09 19.45 -9.87
C VAL A 320 28.21 19.03 -11.04
N PRO A 321 28.16 19.80 -12.15
CA PRO A 321 27.50 19.37 -13.37
C PRO A 321 28.28 18.22 -14.03
N PHE A 322 27.57 17.29 -14.67
CA PHE A 322 28.15 16.12 -15.31
C PHE A 322 27.53 15.82 -16.68
N GLY A 323 28.40 15.58 -17.66
CA GLY A 323 28.00 15.24 -19.03
C GLY A 323 27.28 16.37 -19.77
N THR A 324 26.74 16.05 -20.95
CA THR A 324 26.03 17.00 -21.83
C THR A 324 24.51 16.91 -21.72
N ARG A 325 23.99 15.88 -21.03
CA ARG A 325 22.55 15.60 -20.87
C ARG A 325 21.95 16.21 -19.59
N GLY A 326 22.63 17.16 -18.97
CA GLY A 326 22.15 17.87 -17.78
C GLY A 326 22.27 17.08 -16.47
N GLY A 327 23.14 16.07 -16.42
CA GLY A 327 23.46 15.34 -15.20
C GLY A 327 24.10 16.24 -14.17
N GLU A 328 23.82 16.01 -12.90
CA GLU A 328 24.25 16.92 -11.85
C GLU A 328 24.30 16.25 -10.49
N ALA A 329 25.30 16.60 -9.69
CA ALA A 329 25.37 16.19 -8.30
C ALA A 329 25.58 17.38 -7.37
N VAL A 330 25.05 17.28 -6.16
CA VAL A 330 25.49 18.08 -5.01
C VAL A 330 26.14 17.14 -4.01
N LEU A 331 27.39 17.42 -3.67
CA LEU A 331 28.19 16.59 -2.77
C LEU A 331 28.45 17.38 -1.48
N CYS A 332 28.11 16.79 -0.33
CA CYS A 332 28.19 17.39 1.00
C CYS A 332 29.10 16.57 1.92
N GLN A 333 30.00 17.23 2.66
CA GLN A 333 30.79 16.62 3.74
C GLN A 333 30.38 17.16 5.13
N VAL A 334 29.17 17.72 5.20
CA VAL A 334 28.51 18.12 6.45
C VAL A 334 27.23 17.32 6.61
N HIS A 335 26.92 16.94 7.85
CA HIS A 335 25.75 16.14 8.17
C HIS A 335 24.50 17.01 8.13
N LEU A 336 23.89 17.11 6.95
CA LEU A 336 22.57 17.75 6.77
C LEU A 336 21.43 16.77 7.05
N GLU A 337 21.72 15.48 7.01
CA GLU A 337 20.80 14.36 7.15
C GLU A 337 20.59 13.89 8.59
N LEU A 338 21.41 14.38 9.53
CA LEU A 338 21.28 14.04 10.94
C LEU A 338 20.50 15.11 11.70
N PRO A 339 19.53 14.74 12.55
CA PRO A 339 18.90 15.69 13.45
C PRO A 339 19.89 16.13 14.54
N PRO A 340 19.70 17.30 15.17
CA PRO A 340 20.52 17.74 16.30
C PRO A 340 20.56 16.73 17.46
N SER A 341 19.51 15.91 17.62
CA SER A 341 19.39 14.85 18.63
C SER A 341 20.07 13.53 18.25
N SER A 342 20.87 13.50 17.18
CA SER A 342 21.59 12.30 16.76
C SER A 342 22.59 11.84 17.83
N SER A 343 22.82 10.53 17.94
CA SER A 343 23.74 9.90 18.89
C SER A 343 25.21 10.31 18.71
N VAL A 344 25.57 10.85 17.54
CA VAL A 344 26.90 11.40 17.25
C VAL A 344 27.16 12.69 18.04
N VAL A 345 26.11 13.43 18.41
CA VAL A 345 26.23 14.68 19.16
C VAL A 345 26.28 14.36 20.66
N GLN A 346 27.48 14.38 21.24
CA GLN A 346 27.68 14.01 22.64
C GLN A 346 27.62 15.20 23.61
N ALA A 347 28.02 16.40 23.19
CA ALA A 347 28.07 17.58 24.05
C ALA A 347 26.75 18.39 24.00
N GLN A 348 26.30 18.85 25.16
CA GLN A 348 25.09 19.68 25.27
C GLN A 348 25.24 21.02 24.53
N GLU A 349 26.44 21.63 24.58
CA GLU A 349 26.73 22.87 23.87
C GLU A 349 26.59 22.71 22.35
N ASP A 350 27.11 21.60 21.80
CA ASP A 350 26.98 21.26 20.39
C ASP A 350 25.52 21.02 19.99
N PHE A 351 24.75 20.32 20.83
CA PHE A 351 23.32 20.15 20.63
C PHE A 351 22.58 21.48 20.55
N ASP A 352 22.86 22.41 21.46
CA ASP A 352 22.20 23.72 21.49
C ASP A 352 22.55 24.56 20.25
N LEU A 353 23.82 24.52 19.80
CA LEU A 353 24.25 25.17 18.56
C LEU A 353 23.54 24.59 17.33
N LEU A 354 23.54 23.26 17.17
CA LEU A 354 22.88 22.58 16.06
C LEU A 354 21.37 22.80 16.07
N LYS A 355 20.74 22.77 17.25
CA LYS A 355 19.32 23.04 17.43
C LYS A 355 18.95 24.47 17.02
N SER A 356 19.76 25.46 17.42
CA SER A 356 19.55 26.87 17.01
C SER A 356 19.70 27.09 15.51
N SER A 357 20.49 26.24 14.84
CA SER A 357 20.72 26.26 13.39
C SER A 357 19.78 25.34 12.60
N ASN A 358 18.91 24.57 13.26
CA ASN A 358 18.13 23.51 12.63
C ASN A 358 17.20 24.03 11.52
N ILE A 359 16.56 25.19 11.71
CA ILE A 359 15.72 25.81 10.67
C ILE A 359 16.55 26.12 9.40
N ARG A 360 17.77 26.64 9.59
CA ARG A 360 18.69 26.94 8.48
C ARG A 360 19.24 25.66 7.83
N ARG A 361 19.41 24.57 8.59
CA ARG A 361 19.75 23.25 8.03
C ARG A 361 18.68 22.79 7.03
N TYR A 362 17.40 22.88 7.40
CA TYR A 362 16.28 22.58 6.49
C TYR A 362 16.17 23.57 5.32
N GLU A 363 16.53 24.84 5.51
CA GLU A 363 16.61 25.82 4.41
C GLU A 363 17.68 25.43 3.38
N VAL A 364 18.89 25.10 3.83
CA VAL A 364 20.00 24.63 2.97
C VAL A 364 19.62 23.34 2.25
N LEU A 365 19.05 22.36 2.97
CA LEU A 365 18.67 21.09 2.38
C LEU A 365 17.58 21.25 1.30
N ARG A 366 16.56 22.09 1.55
CA ARG A 366 15.52 22.41 0.56
C ARG A 366 16.06 23.15 -0.66
N GLU A 367 17.00 24.08 -0.48
CA GLU A 367 17.66 24.77 -1.60
C GLU A 367 18.42 23.77 -2.49
N ILE A 368 19.14 22.82 -1.88
CA ILE A 368 19.86 21.76 -2.59
C ILE A 368 18.88 20.87 -3.36
N LEU A 369 17.83 20.37 -2.70
CA LEU A 369 16.84 19.49 -3.32
C LEU A 369 16.07 20.20 -4.45
N THR A 370 15.70 21.46 -4.26
CA THR A 370 15.04 22.30 -5.27
C THR A 370 15.95 22.50 -6.48
N THR A 371 17.24 22.75 -6.26
CA THR A 371 18.24 22.86 -7.33
C THR A 371 18.41 21.56 -8.11
N LEU A 372 18.30 20.41 -7.43
CA LEU A 372 18.29 19.09 -8.07
C LEU A 372 16.96 18.75 -8.75
N GLY A 373 15.97 19.64 -8.72
CA GLY A 373 14.72 19.54 -9.47
C GLY A 373 13.55 18.89 -8.71
N LEU A 374 13.64 18.81 -7.37
CA LEU A 374 12.53 18.34 -6.54
C LEU A 374 11.62 19.49 -6.12
N ASN A 375 10.33 19.20 -5.98
CA ASN A 375 9.38 20.10 -5.35
C ASN A 375 9.51 20.00 -3.82
N CYS A 376 9.95 21.10 -3.22
CA CYS A 376 10.12 21.24 -1.77
C CYS A 376 9.07 22.17 -1.14
N ASP A 377 8.01 22.51 -1.88
CA ASP A 377 6.85 23.20 -1.33
C ASP A 377 6.17 22.24 -0.35
N ILE A 378 6.38 22.48 0.96
CA ILE A 378 5.87 21.61 2.02
C ILE A 378 4.35 21.72 2.03
N LYS A 379 3.67 20.72 1.48
CA LYS A 379 2.28 20.44 1.81
C LYS A 379 2.26 19.70 3.14
N HIS A 380 1.49 20.19 4.11
CA HIS A 380 1.31 19.46 5.36
C HIS A 380 0.74 18.07 5.08
N VAL A 381 1.30 17.05 5.74
CA VAL A 381 0.66 15.73 5.83
C VAL A 381 -0.73 15.98 6.42
N PRO A 382 -1.81 15.58 5.72
CA PRO A 382 -3.15 15.84 6.20
C PRO A 382 -3.38 15.09 7.51
N ALA A 383 -4.06 15.73 8.44
CA ALA A 383 -4.50 15.07 9.66
C ALA A 383 -5.44 13.92 9.31
N LEU A 384 -5.36 12.83 10.09
CA LEU A 384 -6.31 11.72 9.98
C LEU A 384 -7.71 12.21 10.31
N THR A 385 -8.72 11.66 9.64
CA THR A 385 -10.13 11.99 9.86
C THR A 385 -10.87 10.84 10.53
N PRO A 386 -12.02 11.08 11.17
CA PRO A 386 -12.88 9.99 11.60
C PRO A 386 -13.32 9.13 10.41
N LEU A 387 -13.71 7.90 10.72
CA LEU A 387 -14.36 7.00 9.79
C LEU A 387 -15.87 7.22 9.85
N TYR A 388 -16.58 6.97 8.75
CA TYR A 388 -18.03 6.98 8.68
C TYR A 388 -18.52 5.62 8.24
N LEU A 389 -19.46 5.04 9.00
CA LEU A 389 -20.10 3.80 8.65
C LEU A 389 -21.40 4.10 7.89
N LEU A 390 -21.42 3.78 6.60
CA LEU A 390 -22.50 4.17 5.69
C LEU A 390 -23.16 2.94 5.05
N PRO A 391 -24.50 2.86 5.01
CA PRO A 391 -25.21 1.80 4.30
C PRO A 391 -25.44 2.17 2.83
N ALA A 392 -25.15 1.26 1.90
CA ALA A 392 -25.53 1.42 0.50
C ALA A 392 -27.04 1.25 0.28
N THR A 393 -27.72 0.49 1.15
CA THR A 393 -29.17 0.28 1.11
C THR A 393 -29.74 0.34 2.52
N GLU A 394 -30.91 0.94 2.71
CA GLU A 394 -31.49 1.09 4.06
C GLU A 394 -31.73 -0.25 4.76
N GLU A 395 -32.07 -1.29 3.98
CA GLU A 395 -32.34 -2.65 4.48
C GLU A 395 -31.18 -3.28 5.27
N ILE A 396 -29.94 -2.86 5.02
CA ILE A 396 -28.76 -3.45 5.66
C ILE A 396 -28.42 -2.82 7.01
N TRP A 397 -29.03 -1.68 7.32
CA TRP A 397 -28.66 -0.88 8.48
C TRP A 397 -29.06 -1.55 9.81
N ASP A 398 -30.32 -1.98 9.93
CA ASP A 398 -30.79 -2.61 11.17
C ASP A 398 -30.09 -3.95 11.46
N PRO A 399 -29.85 -4.84 10.47
CA PRO A 399 -29.00 -6.01 10.66
C PRO A 399 -27.59 -5.66 11.12
N LEU A 400 -26.96 -4.65 10.52
CA LEU A 400 -25.61 -4.21 10.86
C LEU A 400 -25.52 -3.68 12.29
N MET A 401 -26.45 -2.82 12.71
CA MET A 401 -26.46 -2.27 14.07
C MET A 401 -26.70 -3.33 15.13
N ARG A 402 -27.59 -4.30 14.87
CA ARG A 402 -27.79 -5.46 15.76
C ARG A 402 -26.55 -6.35 15.84
N TRP A 403 -25.81 -6.49 14.74
CA TRP A 403 -24.55 -7.21 14.74
C TRP A 403 -23.50 -6.44 15.55
N LEU A 404 -23.31 -5.15 15.31
CA LEU A 404 -22.36 -4.30 16.04
C LEU A 404 -22.60 -4.32 17.55
N GLY A 405 -23.85 -4.16 18.00
CA GLY A 405 -24.17 -4.18 19.44
C GLY A 405 -23.80 -5.48 20.17
N LYS A 406 -23.59 -6.58 19.43
CA LYS A 406 -23.14 -7.87 19.99
C LYS A 406 -21.63 -8.08 19.96
N HIS A 407 -20.90 -7.30 19.16
CA HIS A 407 -19.47 -7.53 18.88
C HIS A 407 -18.56 -6.39 19.34
N VAL A 408 -19.12 -5.23 19.69
CA VAL A 408 -18.36 -4.17 20.37
C VAL A 408 -18.19 -4.47 21.86
N ASP A 409 -17.08 -4.05 22.44
CA ASP A 409 -16.89 -4.06 23.90
C ASP A 409 -17.81 -3.02 24.60
N PRO A 410 -17.92 -3.00 25.95
CA PRO A 410 -18.76 -2.03 26.66
C PRO A 410 -18.45 -0.57 26.35
N GLU A 411 -17.23 -0.27 25.92
CA GLU A 411 -16.78 1.05 25.50
C GLU A 411 -17.08 1.36 24.01
N GLY A 412 -17.66 0.41 23.27
CA GLY A 412 -18.01 0.54 21.86
C GLY A 412 -16.83 0.30 20.92
N VAL A 413 -15.82 -0.47 21.32
CA VAL A 413 -14.57 -0.65 20.59
C VAL A 413 -14.46 -2.07 20.02
N ILE A 414 -13.96 -2.17 18.79
CA ILE A 414 -13.47 -3.41 18.18
C ILE A 414 -11.95 -3.28 18.01
N LYS A 415 -11.20 -4.24 18.55
CA LYS A 415 -9.72 -4.24 18.52
C LYS A 415 -9.20 -5.29 17.55
N SER A 416 -8.14 -4.94 16.84
CA SER A 416 -7.38 -5.85 15.98
C SER A 416 -5.89 -5.80 16.34
N SER A 417 -5.09 -6.63 15.68
CA SER A 417 -3.63 -6.59 15.79
C SER A 417 -3.03 -5.24 15.36
N LYS A 418 -3.70 -4.53 14.44
CA LYS A 418 -3.17 -3.32 13.79
C LYS A 418 -3.79 -2.02 14.30
N LEU A 419 -5.07 -2.03 14.65
CA LEU A 419 -5.81 -0.85 15.09
C LEU A 419 -7.05 -1.17 15.91
N SER A 420 -7.54 -0.17 16.64
CA SER A 420 -8.80 -0.17 17.37
C SER A 420 -9.82 0.76 16.70
N LEU A 421 -11.04 0.28 16.48
CA LEU A 421 -12.16 1.05 15.94
C LEU A 421 -13.14 1.37 17.06
N LYS A 422 -13.36 2.66 17.36
CA LYS A 422 -14.31 3.09 18.39
C LYS A 422 -15.59 3.61 17.75
N PHE A 423 -16.69 2.89 17.87
CA PHE A 423 -17.99 3.24 17.29
C PHE A 423 -18.72 4.27 18.16
N LEU A 424 -19.16 5.36 17.53
CA LEU A 424 -19.77 6.53 18.17
C LEU A 424 -20.94 7.01 17.34
N SER A 425 -22.00 7.51 17.99
CA SER A 425 -23.12 8.14 17.29
C SER A 425 -22.68 9.43 16.59
N SER A 426 -21.85 10.26 17.23
CA SER A 426 -21.34 11.50 16.64
C SER A 426 -19.86 11.73 16.98
N TYR A 427 -19.21 12.59 16.19
CA TYR A 427 -17.81 12.97 16.39
C TYR A 427 -17.68 14.41 16.87
N THR A 428 -16.79 14.64 17.83
CA THR A 428 -16.40 15.98 18.31
C THR A 428 -14.88 16.14 18.18
N SER A 429 -14.41 17.36 17.93
CA SER A 429 -12.98 17.66 17.71
C SER A 429 -12.08 17.39 18.93
N GLU A 430 -12.65 17.08 20.09
CA GLU A 430 -11.91 16.72 21.31
C GLU A 430 -11.44 15.26 21.29
N ILE A 431 -12.02 14.42 20.43
CA ILE A 431 -11.64 13.01 20.29
C ILE A 431 -10.35 12.93 19.49
N GLU A 432 -9.27 12.54 20.16
CA GLU A 432 -7.97 12.36 19.52
C GLU A 432 -8.01 11.20 18.50
N ILE A 433 -7.51 11.47 17.30
CA ILE A 433 -7.37 10.47 16.23
C ILE A 433 -5.91 10.12 16.11
N ASN A 434 -5.57 8.85 16.27
CA ASN A 434 -4.23 8.35 16.04
C ASN A 434 -4.25 7.12 15.11
N PRO A 435 -3.12 6.77 14.45
CA PRO A 435 -3.08 5.67 13.50
C PRO A 435 -3.51 4.30 14.04
N SER A 436 -3.44 4.10 15.37
CA SER A 436 -3.75 2.84 16.05
C SER A 436 -5.16 2.83 16.68
N ALA A 437 -5.85 3.96 16.72
CA ALA A 437 -7.19 4.10 17.30
C ALA A 437 -7.99 5.15 16.52
N LEU A 438 -8.99 4.68 15.76
CA LEU A 438 -9.81 5.51 14.88
C LEU A 438 -11.27 5.52 15.35
N PRO A 439 -11.90 6.70 15.51
CA PRO A 439 -13.34 6.79 15.76
C PRO A 439 -14.12 6.47 14.48
N VAL A 440 -15.25 5.77 14.64
CA VAL A 440 -16.19 5.40 13.59
C VAL A 440 -17.55 6.01 13.91
N VAL A 441 -17.98 6.98 13.11
CA VAL A 441 -19.26 7.67 13.24
C VAL A 441 -20.35 6.82 12.59
N THR A 442 -21.41 6.54 13.34
CA THR A 442 -22.57 5.76 12.87
C THR A 442 -23.76 6.63 12.48
N ASP A 443 -23.80 7.92 12.82
CA ASP A 443 -24.85 8.83 12.33
C ASP A 443 -24.63 9.16 10.84
N VAL A 444 -25.47 8.54 10.00
CA VAL A 444 -25.46 8.71 8.54
C VAL A 444 -25.93 10.10 8.13
N GLU A 445 -26.82 10.74 8.90
CA GLU A 445 -27.36 12.06 8.56
C GLU A 445 -26.31 13.16 8.77
N ALA A 446 -25.36 12.94 9.67
CA ALA A 446 -24.21 13.81 9.89
C ALA A 446 -23.13 13.70 8.80
N PHE A 447 -23.22 12.71 7.90
CA PHE A 447 -22.20 12.49 6.88
C PHE A 447 -22.28 13.52 5.74
N SER A 448 -21.14 14.18 5.47
CA SER A 448 -20.96 14.95 4.24
C SER A 448 -19.51 14.85 3.79
N SER A 449 -19.30 14.87 2.47
CA SER A 449 -17.98 14.86 1.86
C SER A 449 -18.04 15.59 0.52
N GLU A 450 -17.01 16.40 0.23
CA GLU A 450 -16.85 17.03 -1.09
C GLU A 450 -16.32 16.04 -2.14
N ASN A 451 -15.65 14.98 -1.68
CA ASN A 451 -14.89 14.04 -2.50
C ASN A 451 -15.61 12.71 -2.75
N PHE A 452 -16.63 12.40 -1.94
CA PHE A 452 -17.42 11.18 -2.05
C PHE A 452 -18.91 11.47 -1.89
N ASN A 453 -19.71 11.07 -2.87
CA ASN A 453 -21.16 11.17 -2.80
C ASN A 453 -21.78 9.79 -2.66
N LEU A 454 -22.43 9.55 -1.52
CA LEU A 454 -23.06 8.27 -1.21
C LEU A 454 -24.18 7.93 -2.19
N ASP A 455 -24.98 8.90 -2.64
CA ASP A 455 -26.07 8.64 -3.57
C ASP A 455 -25.57 8.26 -4.97
N ILE A 456 -24.48 8.89 -5.44
CA ILE A 456 -23.83 8.50 -6.69
C ILE A 456 -23.28 7.07 -6.59
N TYR A 457 -22.65 6.73 -5.47
CA TYR A 457 -22.19 5.36 -5.21
C TYR A 457 -23.37 4.37 -5.26
N ARG A 458 -24.47 4.67 -4.56
CA ARG A 458 -25.69 3.84 -4.53
C ARG A 458 -26.31 3.64 -5.91
N GLN A 459 -26.44 4.70 -6.71
CA GLN A 459 -27.01 4.64 -8.06
C GLN A 459 -26.19 3.75 -9.01
N ASN A 460 -24.90 3.58 -8.73
CA ASN A 460 -23.98 2.80 -9.57
C ASN A 460 -23.65 1.41 -9.02
N LEU A 461 -24.11 1.07 -7.81
CA LEU A 461 -23.88 -0.24 -7.19
C LEU A 461 -25.05 -1.18 -7.47
N GLN A 462 -24.85 -2.18 -8.32
CA GLN A 462 -25.88 -3.17 -8.71
C GLN A 462 -25.58 -4.58 -8.17
N THR A 463 -24.91 -4.65 -7.03
CA THR A 463 -24.53 -5.93 -6.41
C THR A 463 -25.66 -6.55 -5.60
N LYS A 464 -25.56 -7.86 -5.36
CA LYS A 464 -26.36 -8.60 -4.39
C LYS A 464 -25.72 -8.56 -3.00
N ARG A 465 -24.39 -8.74 -2.93
CA ARG A 465 -23.64 -8.88 -1.66
C ARG A 465 -22.56 -7.82 -1.51
N LEU A 466 -21.72 -7.60 -2.52
CA LEU A 466 -20.49 -6.84 -2.34
C LEU A 466 -20.72 -5.31 -2.22
N GLY A 467 -19.95 -4.64 -1.36
CA GLY A 467 -19.91 -3.18 -1.24
C GLY A 467 -21.14 -2.53 -0.61
N LYS A 468 -21.91 -3.27 0.19
CA LYS A 468 -23.18 -2.81 0.78
C LYS A 468 -23.00 -2.04 2.08
N VAL A 469 -21.96 -2.32 2.86
CA VAL A 469 -21.56 -1.56 4.05
C VAL A 469 -20.23 -0.88 3.77
N ILE A 470 -20.20 0.44 3.89
CA ILE A 470 -19.06 1.28 3.54
C ILE A 470 -18.45 1.82 4.82
N LEU A 471 -17.15 1.62 5.00
CA LEU A 471 -16.32 2.31 5.99
C LEU A 471 -15.52 3.40 5.26
N PHE A 472 -16.00 4.64 5.33
CA PHE A 472 -15.46 5.77 4.58
C PHE A 472 -14.52 6.63 5.42
N ALA A 473 -13.41 7.10 4.84
CA ALA A 473 -12.52 8.09 5.43
C ALA A 473 -12.16 9.18 4.41
N GLU A 474 -12.10 10.45 4.83
CA GLU A 474 -11.39 11.46 4.02
C GLU A 474 -9.89 11.16 4.03
N VAL A 475 -9.31 10.95 5.21
CA VAL A 475 -7.87 10.67 5.38
C VAL A 475 -7.68 9.54 6.38
N THR A 476 -7.01 8.48 5.94
CA THR A 476 -6.66 7.32 6.78
C THR A 476 -5.22 6.88 6.51
N PRO A 477 -4.55 6.11 7.38
CA PRO A 477 -3.25 5.53 7.03
C PRO A 477 -3.35 4.61 5.81
N THR A 478 -4.22 3.60 5.85
CA THR A 478 -4.44 2.66 4.74
C THR A 478 -5.78 1.96 4.89
N THR A 479 -6.52 1.79 3.78
CA THR A 479 -7.80 1.07 3.76
C THR A 479 -7.66 -0.42 4.10
N MET A 480 -6.50 -1.03 3.79
CA MET A 480 -6.25 -2.45 4.05
C MET A 480 -6.33 -2.81 5.54
N ASN A 481 -5.83 -1.93 6.41
CA ASN A 481 -5.82 -2.20 7.85
C ASN A 481 -7.20 -1.98 8.48
N LEU A 482 -8.06 -1.15 7.88
CA LEU A 482 -9.38 -0.80 8.44
C LEU A 482 -10.29 -2.01 8.61
N LEU A 483 -10.11 -3.05 7.79
CA LEU A 483 -10.96 -4.24 7.82
C LEU A 483 -10.37 -5.37 8.68
N ASP A 484 -9.16 -5.21 9.24
CA ASP A 484 -8.41 -6.27 9.94
C ASP A 484 -9.21 -6.88 11.11
N GLY A 485 -9.77 -6.03 11.97
CA GLY A 485 -10.57 -6.46 13.12
C GLY A 485 -12.00 -6.90 12.80
N LEU A 486 -12.47 -6.70 11.57
CA LEU A 486 -13.84 -7.02 11.16
C LEU A 486 -13.89 -8.26 10.28
N MET A 487 -12.77 -8.66 9.66
CA MET A 487 -12.79 -9.57 8.51
C MET A 487 -13.38 -10.95 8.80
N PHE A 488 -13.18 -11.48 10.00
CA PHE A 488 -13.56 -12.86 10.35
C PHE A 488 -14.96 -12.98 10.95
N GLU A 489 -15.50 -11.88 11.46
CA GLU A 489 -16.72 -11.88 12.26
C GLU A 489 -17.91 -11.26 11.52
N ILE A 490 -17.65 -10.33 10.59
CA ILE A 490 -18.74 -9.66 9.89
C ILE A 490 -19.41 -10.62 8.91
N PRO A 491 -20.77 -10.68 8.88
CA PRO A 491 -21.48 -11.54 7.95
C PRO A 491 -21.17 -11.17 6.50
N GLN A 492 -21.00 -12.17 5.64
CA GLN A 492 -20.63 -11.96 4.24
C GLN A 492 -21.67 -11.12 3.48
N GLU A 493 -22.94 -11.23 3.87
CA GLU A 493 -24.06 -10.48 3.30
C GLU A 493 -23.93 -8.98 3.52
N MET A 494 -23.13 -8.54 4.51
CA MET A 494 -22.85 -7.13 4.78
C MET A 494 -21.98 -6.49 3.68
N GLY A 495 -21.19 -7.28 2.95
CA GLY A 495 -20.40 -6.77 1.83
C GLY A 495 -19.50 -5.59 2.18
N LEU A 496 -18.68 -5.74 3.22
CA LEU A 496 -17.88 -4.66 3.77
C LEU A 496 -16.83 -4.14 2.78
N ILE A 497 -16.83 -2.82 2.56
CA ILE A 497 -15.82 -2.11 1.78
C ILE A 497 -15.28 -0.92 2.56
N ALA A 498 -13.96 -0.78 2.64
CA ALA A 498 -13.33 0.45 3.09
C ALA A 498 -13.06 1.36 1.89
N ILE A 499 -13.38 2.65 1.99
CA ILE A 499 -13.12 3.65 0.95
C ILE A 499 -12.38 4.81 1.60
N ALA A 500 -11.32 5.29 0.96
CA ALA A 500 -10.61 6.48 1.41
C ALA A 500 -10.46 7.49 0.27
N VAL A 501 -10.54 8.77 0.59
CA VAL A 501 -10.17 9.83 -0.36
C VAL A 501 -8.65 9.95 -0.45
N ARG A 502 -7.96 9.81 0.68
CA ARG A 502 -6.50 9.84 0.77
C ARG A 502 -5.96 8.83 1.78
N GLN A 503 -4.82 8.21 1.42
CA GLN A 503 -4.05 7.35 2.32
C GLN A 503 -2.68 7.96 2.60
N THR A 504 -2.30 8.10 3.87
CA THR A 504 -0.96 8.59 4.24
C THR A 504 0.11 7.49 4.22
N GLN A 505 -0.31 6.22 4.21
CA GLN A 505 0.54 5.03 4.19
C GLN A 505 -0.01 3.98 3.21
N GLY A 506 -0.35 4.42 1.99
CA GLY A 506 -0.85 3.54 0.93
C GLY A 506 0.12 2.38 0.62
N LYS A 507 -0.41 1.16 0.50
CA LYS A 507 0.36 -0.08 0.34
C LYS A 507 0.29 -0.59 -1.10
N GLY A 508 1.43 -0.98 -1.65
CA GLY A 508 1.56 -1.80 -2.85
C GLY A 508 2.02 -3.23 -2.51
N ARG A 509 2.36 -4.03 -3.53
CA ARG A 509 2.89 -5.39 -3.33
C ARG A 509 4.29 -5.36 -2.71
N GLY A 510 4.55 -6.26 -1.75
CA GLY A 510 5.82 -6.31 -1.03
C GLY A 510 6.08 -5.02 -0.25
N ALA A 511 7.30 -4.47 -0.35
CA ALA A 511 7.67 -3.21 0.30
C ALA A 511 7.28 -1.95 -0.49
N ASN A 512 6.56 -2.07 -1.61
CA ASN A 512 6.19 -0.93 -2.43
C ASN A 512 5.11 -0.08 -1.76
N ALA A 513 5.23 1.24 -1.87
CA ALA A 513 4.23 2.20 -1.46
C ALA A 513 3.31 2.58 -2.64
N TRP A 514 2.04 2.90 -2.32
CA TRP A 514 1.08 3.46 -3.27
C TRP A 514 0.83 4.94 -2.94
N LEU A 515 1.29 5.85 -3.80
CA LEU A 515 0.97 7.27 -3.65
C LEU A 515 -0.52 7.50 -3.87
N SER A 516 -1.14 8.25 -2.96
CA SER A 516 -2.58 8.43 -2.88
C SER A 516 -2.98 9.91 -2.89
N PRO A 517 -2.58 10.70 -3.91
CA PRO A 517 -3.05 12.07 -4.03
C PRO A 517 -4.58 12.13 -4.20
N MET A 518 -5.18 13.27 -3.87
CA MET A 518 -6.62 13.52 -4.06
C MET A 518 -7.03 13.23 -5.50
N GLY A 519 -8.15 12.53 -5.68
CA GLY A 519 -8.66 12.12 -7.00
C GLY A 519 -8.32 10.68 -7.39
N CYS A 520 -7.63 9.91 -6.54
CA CYS A 520 -7.54 8.46 -6.68
C CYS A 520 -8.84 7.78 -6.20
N ALA A 521 -9.28 6.73 -6.90
CA ALA A 521 -10.25 5.78 -6.38
C ALA A 521 -9.50 4.75 -5.52
N LEU A 522 -9.67 4.82 -4.20
CA LEU A 522 -8.97 3.96 -3.23
C LEU A 522 -10.00 3.17 -2.42
N SER A 523 -9.97 1.85 -2.54
CA SER A 523 -10.84 1.00 -1.75
C SER A 523 -10.18 -0.32 -1.37
N THR A 524 -10.66 -0.94 -0.29
CA THR A 524 -10.39 -2.33 0.05
C THR A 524 -11.71 -3.05 0.26
N LEU A 525 -11.94 -4.12 -0.49
CA LEU A 525 -13.14 -4.95 -0.37
C LEU A 525 -12.83 -6.23 0.40
N LEU A 526 -13.70 -6.61 1.33
CA LEU A 526 -13.66 -7.92 1.97
C LEU A 526 -14.51 -8.92 1.18
N VAL A 527 -13.91 -10.06 0.83
CA VAL A 527 -14.59 -11.17 0.14
C VAL A 527 -14.28 -12.49 0.84
N SER A 528 -15.32 -13.29 1.07
CA SER A 528 -15.18 -14.66 1.58
C SER A 528 -15.42 -15.67 0.46
N ILE A 529 -14.49 -16.60 0.26
CA ILE A 529 -14.52 -17.61 -0.82
C ILE A 529 -14.32 -19.00 -0.21
N PRO A 530 -15.28 -19.94 -0.37
CA PRO A 530 -15.10 -21.31 0.08
C PRO A 530 -13.92 -21.98 -0.64
N LEU A 531 -13.02 -22.63 0.10
CA LEU A 531 -11.86 -23.35 -0.42
C LEU A 531 -12.25 -24.33 -1.54
N ARG A 532 -13.36 -25.06 -1.36
CA ARG A 532 -13.84 -26.07 -2.32
C ARG A 532 -14.51 -25.50 -3.58
N SER A 533 -14.66 -24.19 -3.68
CA SER A 533 -15.27 -23.54 -4.86
C SER A 533 -14.27 -23.43 -6.02
N GLN A 534 -14.74 -23.18 -7.25
CA GLN A 534 -13.87 -23.06 -8.43
C GLN A 534 -12.80 -21.96 -8.23
N LEU A 535 -13.21 -20.82 -7.68
CA LEU A 535 -12.29 -19.72 -7.37
C LEU A 535 -11.44 -20.02 -6.12
N GLY A 536 -11.97 -20.76 -5.15
CA GLY A 536 -11.23 -21.18 -3.95
C GLY A 536 -10.05 -22.09 -4.25
N GLN A 537 -10.15 -22.92 -5.29
CA GLN A 537 -9.03 -23.75 -5.77
C GLN A 537 -8.03 -22.96 -6.62
N ARG A 538 -8.34 -21.70 -6.98
CA ARG A 538 -7.58 -20.85 -7.91
C ARG A 538 -7.52 -19.40 -7.44
N ILE A 539 -7.26 -19.20 -6.15
CA ILE A 539 -7.24 -17.88 -5.49
C ILE A 539 -6.40 -16.81 -6.20
N PRO A 540 -5.26 -17.11 -6.87
CA PRO A 540 -4.50 -16.07 -7.56
C PRO A 540 -5.31 -15.34 -8.63
N PHE A 541 -6.38 -15.93 -9.18
CA PHE A 541 -7.27 -15.26 -10.12
C PHE A 541 -8.01 -14.06 -9.53
N VAL A 542 -8.17 -13.95 -8.20
CA VAL A 542 -8.86 -12.81 -7.58
C VAL A 542 -8.24 -11.47 -7.99
N GLN A 543 -6.91 -11.39 -8.11
CA GLN A 543 -6.23 -10.17 -8.57
C GLN A 543 -6.54 -9.87 -10.05
N HIS A 544 -6.63 -10.91 -10.90
CA HIS A 544 -6.98 -10.77 -12.31
C HIS A 544 -8.43 -10.32 -12.49
N LEU A 545 -9.36 -10.90 -11.72
CA LEU A 545 -10.77 -10.52 -11.72
C LEU A 545 -10.95 -9.06 -11.32
N MET A 546 -10.23 -8.58 -10.29
CA MET A 546 -10.31 -7.19 -9.87
C MET A 546 -9.71 -6.23 -10.89
N SER A 547 -8.52 -6.53 -11.46
CA SER A 547 -7.94 -5.70 -12.51
C SER A 547 -8.85 -5.63 -13.75
N LEU A 548 -9.43 -6.77 -14.15
CA LEU A 548 -10.40 -6.84 -15.24
C LEU A 548 -11.68 -6.06 -14.92
N ALA A 549 -12.17 -6.13 -13.67
CA ALA A 549 -13.35 -5.41 -13.23
C ALA A 549 -13.20 -3.89 -13.37
N VAL A 550 -12.03 -3.33 -13.06
CA VAL A 550 -11.74 -1.90 -13.25
C VAL A 550 -11.80 -1.52 -14.73
N VAL A 551 -11.15 -2.32 -15.60
CA VAL A 551 -11.14 -2.08 -17.05
C VAL A 551 -12.56 -2.12 -17.63
N GLU A 552 -13.32 -3.16 -17.30
CA GLU A 552 -14.70 -3.33 -17.74
C GLU A 552 -15.65 -2.28 -17.14
N ALA A 553 -15.44 -1.84 -15.90
CA ALA A 553 -16.27 -0.80 -15.28
C ALA A 553 -16.25 0.52 -16.05
N VAL A 554 -15.11 0.87 -16.66
CA VAL A 554 -14.97 2.03 -17.55
C VAL A 554 -15.48 1.73 -18.95
N ARG A 555 -14.99 0.65 -19.57
CA ARG A 555 -15.27 0.36 -21.00
C ARG A 555 -16.71 -0.04 -21.28
N SER A 556 -17.46 -0.46 -20.25
CA SER A 556 -18.90 -0.72 -20.33
C SER A 556 -19.78 0.53 -20.22
N ILE A 557 -19.20 1.71 -19.96
CA ILE A 557 -19.93 2.98 -20.04
C ILE A 557 -20.19 3.27 -21.52
N ALA A 558 -21.41 3.68 -21.85
CA ALA A 558 -21.75 4.06 -23.21
C ALA A 558 -20.78 5.15 -23.72
N GLU A 559 -20.22 4.94 -24.92
CA GLU A 559 -19.24 5.81 -25.59
C GLU A 559 -17.78 5.66 -25.12
N TYR A 560 -17.50 4.88 -24.07
CA TYR A 560 -16.14 4.67 -23.54
C TYR A 560 -15.49 3.39 -24.07
N GLN A 561 -16.12 2.70 -25.01
CA GLN A 561 -15.65 1.40 -25.51
C GLN A 561 -14.26 1.48 -26.17
N ASP A 562 -13.88 2.65 -26.68
CA ASP A 562 -12.60 2.84 -27.38
C ASP A 562 -11.49 3.39 -26.47
N ILE A 563 -11.78 3.69 -25.19
CA ILE A 563 -10.76 4.07 -24.22
C ILE A 563 -9.84 2.86 -23.96
N ASN A 564 -8.58 2.96 -24.39
CA ASN A 564 -7.60 1.86 -24.44
C ASN A 564 -7.05 1.44 -23.05
N LEU A 565 -7.94 1.14 -22.11
CA LEU A 565 -7.58 0.51 -20.83
C LEU A 565 -7.26 -0.97 -21.03
N ARG A 566 -6.18 -1.40 -20.39
CA ARG A 566 -5.61 -2.73 -20.51
C ARG A 566 -5.22 -3.29 -19.15
N VAL A 567 -5.05 -4.60 -19.09
CA VAL A 567 -4.52 -5.31 -17.90
C VAL A 567 -3.08 -5.73 -18.17
N LYS A 568 -2.18 -5.41 -17.25
CA LYS A 568 -0.82 -5.95 -17.23
C LYS A 568 -0.71 -6.97 -16.11
N TRP A 569 -0.20 -8.15 -16.44
CA TRP A 569 -0.01 -9.21 -15.48
C TRP A 569 1.00 -8.78 -14.39
N PRO A 570 0.76 -9.15 -13.11
CA PRO A 570 -0.40 -9.92 -12.66
C PRO A 570 -1.62 -9.08 -12.27
N ASN A 571 -1.44 -7.80 -11.95
CA ASN A 571 -2.39 -7.06 -11.11
C ASN A 571 -2.47 -5.55 -11.42
N ASP A 572 -1.92 -5.10 -12.55
CA ASP A 572 -1.85 -3.68 -12.87
C ASP A 572 -2.84 -3.28 -13.97
N ILE A 573 -3.37 -2.06 -13.89
CA ILE A 573 -4.21 -1.44 -14.92
C ILE A 573 -3.39 -0.40 -15.67
N TYR A 574 -3.38 -0.50 -17.00
CA TYR A 574 -2.63 0.38 -17.90
C TYR A 574 -3.55 1.10 -18.89
N TYR A 575 -3.10 2.25 -19.37
CA TYR A 575 -3.56 2.81 -20.64
C TYR A 575 -2.55 2.45 -21.74
N SER A 576 -3.05 1.84 -22.81
CA SER A 576 -2.23 1.10 -23.76
C SER A 576 -1.34 0.09 -23.02
N ASP A 577 -0.06 0.09 -23.33
CA ASP A 577 1.01 -0.74 -22.82
C ASP A 577 2.08 0.09 -22.09
N LEU A 578 1.92 1.42 -21.97
CA LEU A 578 2.98 2.31 -21.49
C LEU A 578 2.70 2.88 -20.10
N MET A 579 1.45 3.27 -19.83
CA MET A 579 1.14 4.14 -18.69
C MET A 579 0.35 3.38 -17.64
N LYS A 580 0.94 3.17 -16.46
CA LYS A 580 0.23 2.58 -15.33
C LYS A 580 -0.77 3.59 -14.74
N LEU A 581 -2.02 3.15 -14.58
CA LEU A 581 -3.10 3.93 -13.96
C LEU A 581 -3.58 3.34 -12.64
N GLY A 582 -3.40 2.04 -12.43
CA GLY A 582 -3.94 1.36 -11.26
C GLY A 582 -3.16 0.12 -10.88
N GLY A 583 -3.45 -0.37 -9.67
CA GLY A 583 -2.91 -1.62 -9.16
C GLY A 583 -3.85 -2.24 -8.13
N VAL A 584 -3.83 -3.57 -8.07
CA VAL A 584 -4.59 -4.37 -7.12
C VAL A 584 -3.63 -5.03 -6.12
N LEU A 585 -3.97 -5.04 -4.84
CA LEU A 585 -3.29 -5.77 -3.78
C LEU A 585 -4.26 -6.77 -3.17
N VAL A 586 -3.90 -8.04 -3.14
CA VAL A 586 -4.75 -9.09 -2.57
C VAL A 586 -4.02 -9.73 -1.40
N ASN A 587 -4.63 -9.69 -0.22
CA ASN A 587 -4.18 -10.44 0.95
C ASN A 587 -5.26 -11.47 1.29
N SER A 588 -4.88 -12.75 1.39
CA SER A 588 -5.81 -13.84 1.73
C SER A 588 -5.37 -14.55 3.00
N THR A 589 -6.34 -14.87 3.86
CA THR A 589 -6.18 -15.71 5.04
C THR A 589 -7.13 -16.89 4.93
N LEU A 590 -6.62 -18.12 5.03
CA LEU A 590 -7.45 -19.32 5.09
C LEU A 590 -7.79 -19.64 6.55
N LEU A 591 -9.08 -19.66 6.89
CA LEU A 591 -9.57 -20.09 8.20
C LEU A 591 -10.62 -21.18 8.00
N GLY A 592 -10.35 -22.37 8.52
CA GLY A 592 -11.16 -23.55 8.23
C GLY A 592 -11.18 -23.87 6.73
N GLU A 593 -12.36 -23.91 6.13
CA GLU A 593 -12.55 -24.14 4.68
C GLU A 593 -12.93 -22.86 3.91
N THR A 594 -12.62 -21.68 4.46
CA THR A 594 -12.98 -20.39 3.85
C THR A 594 -11.77 -19.47 3.75
N PHE A 595 -11.52 -18.93 2.57
CA PHE A 595 -10.60 -17.82 2.38
C PHE A 595 -11.31 -16.51 2.71
N TYR A 596 -10.70 -15.72 3.57
CA TYR A 596 -11.04 -14.33 3.83
C TYR A 596 -10.04 -13.46 3.09
N ILE A 597 -10.52 -12.64 2.16
CA ILE A 597 -9.67 -11.95 1.19
C ILE A 597 -9.93 -10.45 1.27
N LEU A 598 -8.87 -9.70 1.50
CA LEU A 598 -8.84 -8.25 1.38
C LEU A 598 -8.31 -7.88 -0.01
N ILE A 599 -9.17 -7.30 -0.84
CA ILE A 599 -8.85 -6.85 -2.19
C ILE A 599 -8.72 -5.32 -2.17
N GLY A 600 -7.50 -4.85 -1.98
CA GLY A 600 -7.13 -3.43 -2.13
C GLY A 600 -7.03 -3.05 -3.59
N CYS A 601 -7.60 -1.91 -3.97
CA CYS A 601 -7.51 -1.35 -5.32
C CYS A 601 -7.23 0.14 -5.25
N GLY A 602 -6.17 0.57 -5.94
CA GLY A 602 -5.87 1.96 -6.22
C GLY A 602 -5.96 2.22 -7.72
N PHE A 603 -6.74 3.22 -8.13
CA PHE A 603 -6.85 3.62 -9.53
C PHE A 603 -6.88 5.16 -9.67
N ASN A 604 -6.06 5.69 -10.56
CA ASN A 604 -5.90 7.12 -10.77
C ASN A 604 -7.06 7.67 -11.62
N VAL A 605 -7.93 8.49 -11.02
CA VAL A 605 -9.14 9.00 -11.70
C VAL A 605 -8.99 10.46 -12.12
N SER A 606 -8.69 11.35 -11.17
CA SER A 606 -8.63 12.81 -11.36
C SER A 606 -7.36 13.44 -10.76
N ASN A 607 -6.28 12.65 -10.66
CA ASN A 607 -5.02 13.05 -10.05
C ASN A 607 -3.90 13.20 -11.10
N SER A 608 -3.91 14.28 -11.87
CA SER A 608 -2.98 14.52 -12.99
C SER A 608 -1.51 14.74 -12.60
N ASN A 609 -1.19 14.83 -11.30
CA ASN A 609 0.17 14.95 -10.79
C ASN A 609 0.28 14.28 -9.41
N PRO A 610 1.38 13.58 -9.07
CA PRO A 610 2.61 13.34 -9.86
C PRO A 610 2.50 12.22 -10.90
N THR A 611 1.34 11.59 -11.01
CA THR A 611 1.06 10.47 -11.92
C THR A 611 0.11 10.90 -13.04
N ILE A 612 -0.20 9.98 -13.95
CA ILE A 612 -1.25 10.17 -14.94
C ILE A 612 -2.56 9.54 -14.47
N CYS A 613 -3.70 10.13 -14.84
CA CYS A 613 -5.03 9.62 -14.50
C CYS A 613 -5.93 9.44 -15.72
N ILE A 614 -7.03 8.67 -15.56
CA ILE A 614 -7.95 8.37 -16.67
C ILE A 614 -8.64 9.63 -17.22
N ASN A 615 -8.91 10.65 -16.40
CA ASN A 615 -9.57 11.86 -16.86
C ASN A 615 -8.67 12.74 -17.74
N ASP A 616 -7.35 12.68 -17.56
CA ASP A 616 -6.40 13.31 -18.49
C ASP A 616 -6.49 12.64 -19.86
N LEU A 617 -6.56 11.31 -19.87
CA LEU A 617 -6.65 10.50 -21.08
C LEU A 617 -7.99 10.64 -21.79
N ILE A 618 -9.09 10.78 -21.04
CA ILE A 618 -10.42 11.12 -21.59
C ILE A 618 -10.38 12.52 -22.22
N THR A 619 -9.77 13.48 -21.55
CA THR A 619 -9.61 14.85 -22.08
C THR A 619 -8.83 14.83 -23.40
N GLU A 620 -7.77 14.03 -23.47
CA GLU A 620 -6.97 13.89 -24.68
C GLU A 620 -7.73 13.13 -25.78
N TYR A 621 -8.43 12.05 -25.44
CA TYR A 621 -9.29 11.31 -26.35
C TYR A 621 -10.35 12.21 -26.99
N ASN A 622 -11.02 13.05 -26.19
CA ASN A 622 -12.00 14.02 -26.65
C ASN A 622 -11.40 15.00 -27.67
N LYS A 623 -10.18 15.49 -27.42
CA LYS A 623 -9.48 16.38 -28.37
C LYS A 623 -9.16 15.66 -29.69
N GLN A 624 -8.64 14.45 -29.62
CA GLN A 624 -8.21 13.69 -30.80
C GLN A 624 -9.37 13.22 -31.66
N HIS A 625 -10.46 12.78 -31.04
CA HIS A 625 -11.61 12.16 -31.71
C HIS A 625 -12.82 13.09 -31.86
N ARG A 626 -12.71 14.35 -31.38
CA ARG A 626 -13.84 15.30 -31.30
C ARG A 626 -15.06 14.71 -30.58
N ALA A 627 -14.79 13.94 -29.52
CA ALA A 627 -15.80 13.36 -28.65
C ALA A 627 -16.09 14.27 -27.44
N GLU A 628 -17.19 14.01 -26.75
CA GLU A 628 -17.64 14.76 -25.56
C GLU A 628 -17.82 13.86 -24.34
N LEU A 629 -16.90 12.92 -24.14
CA LEU A 629 -16.94 12.02 -22.99
C LEU A 629 -16.80 12.81 -21.69
N LYS A 630 -17.64 12.49 -20.70
CA LYS A 630 -17.64 13.16 -19.40
C LYS A 630 -16.46 12.68 -18.52
N PRO A 631 -15.92 13.53 -17.65
CA PRO A 631 -14.98 13.08 -16.63
C PRO A 631 -15.63 12.04 -15.70
N LEU A 632 -14.87 11.01 -15.34
CA LEU A 632 -15.29 9.99 -14.40
C LEU A 632 -15.12 10.47 -12.96
N ARG A 633 -16.01 10.02 -12.06
CA ARG A 633 -15.91 10.25 -10.62
C ARG A 633 -15.45 8.98 -9.90
N THR A 634 -14.74 9.16 -8.79
CA THR A 634 -14.21 8.06 -7.96
C THR A 634 -15.32 7.21 -7.34
N ASP A 635 -16.32 7.84 -6.71
CA ASP A 635 -17.49 7.19 -6.10
C ASP A 635 -18.25 6.28 -7.08
N SER A 636 -18.58 6.80 -8.26
CA SER A 636 -19.22 6.04 -9.34
C SER A 636 -18.34 4.88 -9.82
N LEU A 637 -17.04 5.13 -10.04
CA LEU A 637 -16.15 4.10 -10.56
C LEU A 637 -15.90 2.96 -9.57
N ILE A 638 -15.78 3.25 -8.27
CA ILE A 638 -15.68 2.21 -7.24
C ILE A 638 -16.94 1.34 -7.27
N ALA A 639 -18.14 1.93 -7.23
CA ALA A 639 -19.41 1.20 -7.26
C ALA A 639 -19.57 0.32 -8.51
N ARG A 640 -19.22 0.86 -9.68
CA ARG A 640 -19.23 0.10 -10.95
C ARG A 640 -18.22 -1.05 -10.94
N THR A 641 -17.01 -0.81 -10.43
CA THR A 641 -15.97 -1.84 -10.31
C THR A 641 -16.43 -2.98 -9.43
N VAL A 642 -16.99 -2.69 -8.25
CA VAL A 642 -17.50 -3.72 -7.33
C VAL A 642 -18.66 -4.50 -7.97
N THR A 643 -19.53 -3.82 -8.73
CA THR A 643 -20.62 -4.44 -9.50
C THR A 643 -20.11 -5.41 -10.56
N VAL A 644 -19.08 -5.03 -11.33
CA VAL A 644 -18.49 -5.90 -12.34
C VAL A 644 -17.73 -7.05 -11.68
N LEU A 645 -17.00 -6.79 -10.60
CA LEU A 645 -16.28 -7.81 -9.84
C LEU A 645 -17.21 -8.93 -9.37
N GLU A 646 -18.38 -8.59 -8.81
CA GLU A 646 -19.33 -9.61 -8.36
C GLU A 646 -19.80 -10.52 -9.52
N LYS A 647 -20.08 -9.92 -10.69
CA LYS A 647 -20.45 -10.67 -11.90
C LYS A 647 -19.32 -11.57 -12.39
N LEU A 648 -18.08 -11.09 -12.35
CA LEU A 648 -16.90 -11.86 -12.74
C LEU A 648 -16.62 -13.01 -11.77
N ILE A 649 -16.79 -12.80 -10.46
CA ILE A 649 -16.68 -13.85 -9.45
C ILE A 649 -17.76 -14.92 -9.70
N ASP A 650 -19.03 -14.51 -9.87
CA ASP A 650 -20.11 -15.45 -10.14
C ASP A 650 -19.86 -16.26 -11.44
N THR A 651 -19.37 -15.60 -12.49
CA THR A 651 -19.00 -16.27 -13.76
C THR A 651 -17.85 -17.26 -13.58
N PHE A 652 -16.83 -16.89 -12.81
CA PHE A 652 -15.71 -17.79 -12.49
C PHE A 652 -16.16 -18.99 -11.66
N GLN A 653 -17.09 -18.78 -10.72
CA GLN A 653 -17.61 -19.87 -9.90
C GLN A 653 -18.43 -20.87 -10.71
N ASP A 654 -19.12 -20.41 -11.77
CA ASP A 654 -19.91 -21.25 -12.68
C ASP A 654 -19.04 -21.97 -13.72
N LYS A 655 -18.09 -21.26 -14.35
CA LYS A 655 -17.39 -21.73 -15.56
C LYS A 655 -15.87 -21.90 -15.40
N GLY A 656 -15.33 -21.63 -14.21
CA GLY A 656 -13.89 -21.63 -13.98
C GLY A 656 -13.15 -20.54 -14.78
N PRO A 657 -11.85 -20.73 -15.04
CA PRO A 657 -11.03 -19.77 -15.79
C PRO A 657 -11.59 -19.44 -17.18
N ASP A 658 -12.12 -20.42 -17.90
CA ASP A 658 -12.64 -20.25 -19.26
C ASP A 658 -13.82 -19.27 -19.35
N GLY A 659 -14.54 -19.06 -18.25
CA GLY A 659 -15.61 -18.06 -18.18
C GLY A 659 -15.13 -16.62 -18.26
N VAL A 660 -13.87 -16.35 -17.89
CA VAL A 660 -13.32 -15.00 -17.77
C VAL A 660 -12.08 -14.74 -18.63
N LEU A 661 -11.29 -15.78 -18.91
CA LEU A 661 -10.03 -15.67 -19.66
C LEU A 661 -10.20 -15.06 -21.06
N PRO A 662 -11.25 -15.38 -21.85
CA PRO A 662 -11.45 -14.71 -23.15
C PRO A 662 -11.59 -13.20 -23.02
N LEU A 663 -12.29 -12.72 -21.99
CA LEU A 663 -12.44 -11.29 -21.72
C LEU A 663 -11.16 -10.69 -21.14
N TYR A 664 -10.43 -11.43 -20.31
CA TYR A 664 -9.13 -11.02 -19.80
C TYR A 664 -8.11 -10.84 -20.94
N TYR A 665 -7.96 -11.83 -21.83
CA TYR A 665 -7.06 -11.79 -22.98
C TYR A 665 -7.47 -10.79 -24.05
N LYS A 666 -8.74 -10.37 -24.10
CA LYS A 666 -9.15 -9.22 -24.93
C LYS A 666 -8.44 -7.93 -24.51
N TYR A 667 -8.14 -7.75 -23.21
CA TYR A 667 -7.57 -6.52 -22.66
C TYR A 667 -6.15 -6.67 -22.10
N TRP A 668 -5.59 -7.87 -22.04
CA TRP A 668 -4.21 -8.02 -21.60
C TRP A 668 -3.23 -7.37 -22.58
N VAL A 669 -2.02 -7.06 -22.13
CA VAL A 669 -0.99 -6.42 -22.97
C VAL A 669 0.05 -7.40 -23.53
N HIS A 670 -0.07 -8.70 -23.25
CA HIS A 670 1.05 -9.64 -23.37
C HIS A 670 1.00 -10.60 -24.58
N SER A 671 -0.04 -10.56 -25.40
CA SER A 671 -0.16 -11.42 -26.59
C SER A 671 1.07 -11.32 -27.48
N GLY A 672 1.75 -12.46 -27.72
CA GLY A 672 2.86 -12.55 -28.68
C GLY A 672 4.08 -11.70 -28.30
N GLN A 673 4.22 -11.32 -27.03
CA GLN A 673 5.41 -10.58 -26.59
C GLN A 673 6.60 -11.52 -26.46
N ARG A 674 7.71 -11.14 -27.10
CA ARG A 674 9.04 -11.72 -26.88
C ARG A 674 9.68 -11.06 -25.68
N VAL A 675 10.17 -11.84 -24.71
CA VAL A 675 10.82 -11.36 -23.50
C VAL A 675 12.08 -12.18 -23.20
N ARG A 676 12.99 -11.65 -22.36
CA ARG A 676 14.15 -12.41 -21.86
C ARG A 676 13.98 -12.76 -20.38
N LEU A 677 14.32 -14.00 -20.02
CA LEU A 677 14.25 -14.49 -18.64
C LEU A 677 15.58 -14.33 -17.90
N GLY A 678 15.56 -13.80 -16.67
CA GLY A 678 16.75 -13.75 -15.82
C GLY A 678 17.71 -12.59 -16.09
N GLY A 679 17.42 -11.72 -17.07
CA GLY A 679 18.19 -10.50 -17.36
C GLY A 679 18.42 -10.26 -18.84
N LEU A 680 19.21 -9.23 -19.18
CA LEU A 680 19.54 -8.85 -20.57
C LEU A 680 20.28 -9.94 -21.35
N GLU A 681 21.05 -10.78 -20.66
CA GLU A 681 21.79 -11.91 -21.25
C GLU A 681 21.00 -13.23 -21.19
N GLY A 682 19.76 -13.19 -20.70
CA GLY A 682 18.90 -14.34 -20.56
C GLY A 682 18.37 -14.91 -21.89
N PRO A 683 17.86 -16.16 -21.88
CA PRO A 683 17.21 -16.75 -23.05
C PRO A 683 15.98 -15.95 -23.47
N GLU A 684 15.74 -15.87 -24.77
CA GLU A 684 14.53 -15.28 -25.34
C GLU A 684 13.38 -16.29 -25.29
N VAL A 685 12.24 -15.84 -24.77
CA VAL A 685 11.00 -16.61 -24.65
C VAL A 685 9.82 -15.80 -25.16
N TRP A 686 8.75 -16.48 -25.54
CA TRP A 686 7.47 -15.91 -25.90
C TRP A 686 6.49 -16.06 -24.76
N ILE A 687 5.70 -15.02 -24.49
CA ILE A 687 4.56 -15.15 -23.58
C ILE A 687 3.44 -15.89 -24.30
N VAL A 688 3.01 -17.02 -23.74
CA VAL A 688 2.00 -17.88 -24.34
C VAL A 688 0.63 -17.78 -23.65
N GLY A 689 0.58 -17.37 -22.38
CA GLY A 689 -0.69 -17.37 -21.65
C GLY A 689 -0.54 -17.32 -20.14
N LEU A 690 -1.62 -17.73 -19.49
CA LEU A 690 -1.67 -18.07 -18.07
C LEU A 690 -1.94 -19.57 -17.92
N ASP A 691 -1.34 -20.17 -16.90
CA ASP A 691 -1.68 -21.54 -16.50
C ASP A 691 -3.04 -21.60 -15.77
N ASP A 692 -3.47 -22.81 -15.41
CA ASP A 692 -4.76 -23.04 -14.75
C ASP A 692 -4.86 -22.41 -13.33
N SER A 693 -3.74 -21.91 -12.80
CA SER A 693 -3.65 -21.18 -11.53
C SER A 693 -3.53 -19.66 -11.71
N GLY A 694 -3.41 -19.15 -12.94
CA GLY A 694 -3.26 -17.72 -13.25
C GLY A 694 -1.81 -17.24 -13.29
N PHE A 695 -0.84 -18.14 -13.30
CA PHE A 695 0.58 -17.78 -13.43
C PHE A 695 1.00 -17.63 -14.88
N LEU A 696 1.92 -16.71 -15.15
CA LEU A 696 2.37 -16.40 -16.50
C LEU A 696 3.12 -17.60 -17.09
N GLN A 697 2.75 -18.00 -18.30
CA GLN A 697 3.44 -19.05 -19.05
C GLN A 697 4.28 -18.43 -20.17
N VAL A 698 5.51 -18.92 -20.29
CA VAL A 698 6.47 -18.52 -21.33
C VAL A 698 7.07 -19.74 -22.00
N GLN A 699 7.49 -19.60 -23.26
CA GLN A 699 8.04 -20.71 -24.05
C GLN A 699 9.24 -20.26 -24.89
N GLU A 700 10.32 -21.04 -24.90
CA GLU A 700 11.42 -20.87 -25.88
C GLU A 700 10.99 -21.37 -27.27
N GLU A 701 11.65 -20.93 -28.34
CA GLU A 701 11.26 -21.20 -29.74
C GLU A 701 11.06 -22.70 -30.06
N ASP A 702 11.81 -23.60 -29.40
CA ASP A 702 11.68 -25.07 -29.47
C ASP A 702 11.64 -25.73 -28.08
N GLY A 703 11.24 -24.97 -27.05
CA GLY A 703 11.32 -25.40 -25.65
C GLY A 703 9.99 -25.77 -25.00
N GLU A 704 10.08 -26.34 -23.80
CA GLU A 704 8.94 -26.59 -22.92
C GLU A 704 8.34 -25.29 -22.40
N VAL A 705 7.03 -25.33 -22.11
CA VAL A 705 6.34 -24.20 -21.47
C VAL A 705 6.76 -24.11 -20.00
N VAL A 706 7.26 -22.94 -19.59
CA VAL A 706 7.71 -22.65 -18.23
C VAL A 706 6.73 -21.68 -17.56
N THR A 707 6.37 -21.96 -16.30
CA THR A 707 5.56 -21.07 -15.48
C THR A 707 6.43 -20.08 -14.69
N VAL A 708 6.10 -18.80 -14.79
CA VAL A 708 6.74 -17.67 -14.09
C VAL A 708 5.83 -17.16 -12.96
N HIS A 709 6.37 -17.15 -11.74
CA HIS A 709 5.64 -16.72 -10.55
C HIS A 709 5.74 -15.20 -10.28
N PRO A 710 4.66 -14.54 -9.81
CA PRO A 710 4.57 -13.09 -9.68
C PRO A 710 5.34 -12.52 -8.50
N ASP A 711 5.51 -13.29 -7.42
CA ASP A 711 6.18 -12.84 -6.20
C ASP A 711 7.70 -13.02 -6.29
N GLY A 712 8.15 -13.99 -7.10
CA GLY A 712 9.55 -14.20 -7.43
C GLY A 712 10.05 -13.44 -8.66
N ASN A 713 9.24 -12.66 -9.38
CA ASN A 713 9.67 -11.98 -10.62
C ASN A 713 9.12 -10.54 -10.79
N SER A 714 9.84 -9.71 -11.54
CA SER A 714 9.47 -8.37 -12.01
C SER A 714 9.45 -8.36 -13.54
N PHE A 715 8.43 -7.75 -14.14
CA PHE A 715 8.31 -7.63 -15.60
C PHE A 715 8.49 -6.18 -16.06
N ASP A 716 9.62 -5.90 -16.72
CA ASP A 716 9.90 -4.67 -17.45
C ASP A 716 9.50 -4.82 -18.94
N MET A 717 8.44 -4.13 -19.35
CA MET A 717 7.94 -4.20 -20.73
C MET A 717 8.72 -3.33 -21.70
N LEU A 718 9.32 -2.22 -21.23
CA LEU A 718 10.07 -1.33 -22.14
C LEU A 718 11.32 -2.01 -22.67
N ARG A 719 11.87 -2.93 -21.89
CA ARG A 719 13.06 -3.73 -22.26
C ARG A 719 12.73 -5.18 -22.59
N ASN A 720 11.45 -5.58 -22.49
CA ASN A 720 11.01 -6.96 -22.64
C ASN A 720 11.79 -7.94 -21.74
N LEU A 721 11.85 -7.67 -20.43
CA LEU A 721 12.61 -8.48 -19.46
C LEU A 721 11.73 -8.98 -18.30
N ILE A 722 11.90 -10.25 -17.95
CA ILE A 722 11.40 -10.85 -16.71
C ILE A 722 12.59 -11.16 -15.80
N ILE A 723 12.66 -10.49 -14.66
CA ILE A 723 13.81 -10.54 -13.75
C ILE A 723 13.37 -11.11 -12.40
N PRO A 724 14.06 -12.12 -11.85
CA PRO A 724 13.77 -12.62 -10.51
C PRO A 724 13.89 -11.53 -9.45
N LYS A 725 12.88 -11.42 -8.58
CA LYS A 725 12.95 -10.67 -7.33
C LYS A 725 13.68 -11.54 -6.31
N GLN A 726 14.81 -11.07 -5.79
CA GLN A 726 15.40 -11.69 -4.61
C GLN A 726 14.56 -11.29 -3.38
N GLN A 727 14.21 -12.28 -2.56
CA GLN A 727 13.59 -12.09 -1.24
C GLN A 727 14.55 -11.40 -0.29
#